data_AF-A0AAN8PRF8-F1
#
_entry.id   AF-A0AAN8PRF8-F1
#
_cell.length_a   1.000
_cell.length_b   1.000
_cell.length_c   1.000
_cell.angle_alpha   90.00
_cell.angle_beta   90.00
_cell.angle_gamma   90.00
#
_symmetry.space_group_name_H-M   'P 1'
#
loop_
_entity.id
_entity.type
_entity.pdbx_description
1 polymer ?
#
loop_
_entity_poly.entity_id
_entity_poly.type
_entity_poly.pdbx_seq_one_letter_code
_entity_poly.pdbx_strand_id
1 'polypeptide(L)'
;MARLKIVYFSALLFISILFGDAQEDVTGDEGPTIYSLHILSDIKFRFATTLITSRIANPTNTTRETVFDVDIPSSAFISNFTMNIGGKIYYGKVKDRQSAQREYDRHIEEGKTAGHISAKPNEFNKFKVAVAVAPESKVTFNLTYQEVLERRLGSYGHEIYINPRQPVRDLQVKVSIQEVRDLKYVSIPPITKDVISIETKGKNELTTIDRPTSKSAIINFTPSTTQQGENGVAGKFVVHYDVERDFSGGEVYVLDGYFIHFFAPVIEEEFPRDILFLLDISASMSDYKLGQLKDAMRLIIGQLNVKDHFNIMILQNSTKAWSANLQQATKGVISKAQNYVRNLRTGGYTDLAKNIPHAIHYLRKQRGEGIPMIFLISDGIAQAHVTSPKDILKEVDKVNKDQIPIYSMAVGSESDWNFMYRLSYNSGGLARRIFEDSRASSQMSGFYKEVSSALLQDITIKPINSNINNTITHYPNDDYISGTELVFAGQIDDTATVLDISANSINGPVDFTLQSDSPHTAMNSPVDLTPVASLGNIIERMWAFLSIKEHLKAAAAEVLASQRNVNYDRVRILAQKYGFVTPVTSMVVGSDLDGVWKAYEEDMNELQARTPAPTPKPRPTRPPRRYWGGGGGGGGGGWGGGGGDPHFMIGINGLDFPFCFDIGNKDEIYTLFHDPFTGITVNVKLKGGVKLTTRGTKRVYIKETAVIIDDQKFFITHDVIQSHDANYQWKTKLEIRVKRAWLIIDPRKELVRFMFDKGIEVEVLRRTHNKHTRIGADYINVEIRHEDGASSSSTGIIGQYHNKSMSLRRIKVTDADKLVGHLELKKDKSMLAAAVASLVNRSDPVQRKHDECWKLRQKGIDAFVHPTDFLVDDIFDVK
;
A
#
# COMPACT_ATOMS: atom_id res chain seq x y z
N MET A 1 -63.65 22.82 16.72
CA MET A 1 -62.70 21.77 16.25
C MET A 1 -61.84 22.33 15.12
N ALA A 2 -60.76 21.64 14.74
CA ALA A 2 -59.93 21.88 13.54
C ALA A 2 -59.21 23.25 13.43
N ARG A 3 -57.98 23.30 13.96
CA ARG A 3 -56.74 23.68 13.22
C ARG A 3 -55.52 23.54 14.14
N LEU A 4 -54.75 22.46 13.97
CA LEU A 4 -53.47 22.27 14.66
C LEU A 4 -52.56 21.31 13.87
N LYS A 5 -51.53 21.85 13.20
CA LYS A 5 -50.27 21.21 12.72
C LYS A 5 -49.48 22.26 11.91
N ILE A 6 -48.17 22.03 11.71
CA ILE A 6 -47.17 22.94 11.12
C ILE A 6 -46.63 24.01 12.10
N VAL A 7 -45.79 23.54 13.04
CA VAL A 7 -44.64 24.25 13.66
C VAL A 7 -43.55 23.17 13.87
N TYR A 8 -42.29 23.56 14.06
CA TYR A 8 -41.08 22.70 14.16
C TYR A 8 -40.57 22.08 12.85
N PHE A 9 -39.90 22.88 11.99
CA PHE A 9 -38.60 22.51 11.39
C PHE A 9 -37.87 23.70 10.72
N SER A 10 -37.66 24.82 11.44
CA SER A 10 -37.05 26.03 10.83
C SER A 10 -36.46 27.03 11.86
N ALA A 11 -35.48 26.62 12.67
CA ALA A 11 -34.78 27.53 13.59
C ALA A 11 -33.42 26.99 14.07
N LEU A 12 -32.37 27.03 13.22
CA LEU A 12 -30.95 26.91 13.63
C LEU A 12 -29.93 27.32 12.54
N LEU A 13 -30.30 28.24 11.65
CA LEU A 13 -29.38 28.91 10.71
C LEU A 13 -29.71 30.42 10.69
N PHE A 14 -28.69 31.25 10.45
CA PHE A 14 -28.64 32.71 10.60
C PHE A 14 -28.58 33.24 12.03
N ILE A 15 -27.92 34.42 12.16
CA ILE A 15 -27.34 35.01 13.39
C ILE A 15 -26.11 34.19 13.85
N SER A 16 -24.87 34.71 13.90
CA SER A 16 -24.40 36.11 13.84
C SER A 16 -23.33 36.36 12.76
N ILE A 17 -23.40 37.54 12.15
CA ILE A 17 -22.26 38.31 11.59
C ILE A 17 -22.37 39.71 12.26
N LEU A 18 -21.24 40.41 12.44
CA LEU A 18 -21.10 41.71 13.14
C LEU A 18 -20.99 41.65 14.68
N PHE A 19 -19.77 41.39 15.16
CA PHE A 19 -19.01 42.18 16.14
C PHE A 19 -17.52 41.94 15.80
N GLY A 20 -16.58 42.87 15.89
CA GLY A 20 -16.59 44.21 16.51
C GLY A 20 -15.53 44.23 17.62
N ASP A 21 -14.43 44.97 17.43
CA ASP A 21 -13.26 44.90 18.32
C ASP A 21 -13.62 45.20 19.78
N ALA A 22 -13.50 44.17 20.62
CA ALA A 22 -13.65 44.23 22.06
C ALA A 22 -12.54 43.39 22.69
N GLN A 23 -11.50 44.06 23.21
CA GLN A 23 -10.36 43.43 23.85
C GLN A 23 -10.71 43.09 25.31
N GLU A 24 -11.23 41.89 25.56
CA GLU A 24 -11.37 41.34 26.91
C GLU A 24 -10.06 40.67 27.36
N ASP A 25 -9.53 41.10 28.50
CA ASP A 25 -8.36 40.47 29.16
C ASP A 25 -8.75 39.10 29.75
N VAL A 26 -8.64 38.04 28.95
CA VAL A 26 -8.84 36.65 29.41
C VAL A 26 -7.55 36.11 30.04
N THR A 27 -7.59 35.94 31.36
CA THR A 27 -6.48 35.36 32.13
C THR A 27 -6.42 33.83 32.00
N GLY A 28 -5.77 33.36 30.94
CA GLY A 28 -5.13 32.04 30.87
C GLY A 28 -6.04 30.81 30.85
N ASP A 29 -6.63 30.51 29.69
CA ASP A 29 -7.15 29.17 29.37
C ASP A 29 -6.65 28.72 27.98
N GLU A 30 -5.37 28.32 27.91
CA GLU A 30 -4.78 27.79 26.67
C GLU A 30 -5.45 26.46 26.28
N GLY A 31 -6.03 26.40 25.08
CA GLY A 31 -6.62 25.18 24.52
C GLY A 31 -5.57 24.07 24.24
N PRO A 32 -5.98 22.92 23.68
CA PRO A 32 -5.09 21.77 23.54
C PRO A 32 -3.86 22.04 22.65
N THR A 33 -2.66 21.97 23.24
CA THR A 33 -1.38 22.30 22.60
C THR A 33 -0.58 21.07 22.13
N ILE A 34 0.12 21.23 21.00
CA ILE A 34 1.02 20.21 20.43
C ILE A 34 2.35 20.30 21.17
N TYR A 35 2.59 19.40 22.12
CA TYR A 35 3.84 19.40 22.90
C TYR A 35 4.97 18.61 22.22
N SER A 36 4.64 17.74 21.27
CA SER A 36 5.59 16.88 20.55
C SER A 36 5.06 16.54 19.15
N LEU A 37 5.89 16.74 18.12
CA LEU A 37 5.60 16.44 16.72
C LEU A 37 6.84 15.80 16.09
N HIS A 38 6.76 14.49 15.83
CA HIS A 38 7.82 13.70 15.21
C HIS A 38 7.37 13.28 13.81
N ILE A 39 8.14 13.66 12.80
CA ILE A 39 7.99 13.16 11.42
C ILE A 39 9.21 12.31 11.10
N LEU A 40 8.98 11.01 10.95
CA LEU A 40 10.00 10.03 10.60
C LEU A 40 9.72 9.53 9.18
N SER A 41 10.74 9.43 8.34
CA SER A 41 10.65 8.88 6.99
C SER A 41 11.79 7.91 6.72
N ASP A 42 11.49 6.74 6.13
CA ASP A 42 12.49 5.89 5.49
C ASP A 42 12.26 5.81 3.98
N ILE A 43 13.32 6.08 3.22
CA ILE A 43 13.37 6.04 1.75
C ILE A 43 14.27 4.87 1.37
N LYS A 44 13.69 3.85 0.74
CA LYS A 44 14.35 2.61 0.34
C LYS A 44 13.97 2.30 -1.09
N PHE A 45 14.94 2.29 -2.00
CA PHE A 45 14.71 2.00 -3.43
C PHE A 45 13.66 2.93 -4.04
N ARG A 46 13.80 4.24 -3.80
CA ARG A 46 12.83 5.31 -4.12
C ARG A 46 11.44 5.18 -3.48
N PHE A 47 11.14 4.12 -2.73
CA PHE A 47 9.91 4.00 -1.96
C PHE A 47 10.08 4.68 -0.60
N ALA A 48 9.30 5.73 -0.35
CA ALA A 48 9.29 6.46 0.91
C ALA A 48 8.08 6.06 1.77
N THR A 49 8.31 5.72 3.04
CA THR A 49 7.26 5.60 4.06
C THR A 49 7.45 6.66 5.13
N THR A 50 6.48 7.56 5.28
CA THR A 50 6.52 8.62 6.30
C THR A 50 5.49 8.37 7.39
N LEU A 51 5.93 8.39 8.64
CA LEU A 51 5.13 8.39 9.87
C LEU A 51 5.15 9.79 10.49
N ILE A 52 3.96 10.39 10.65
CA ILE A 52 3.75 11.61 11.43
C ILE A 52 3.10 11.23 12.76
N THR A 53 3.84 11.39 13.86
CA THR A 53 3.36 11.26 15.23
C THR A 53 3.19 12.63 15.86
N SER A 54 1.93 13.04 16.11
CA SER A 54 1.62 14.27 16.86
C SER A 54 1.04 13.93 18.22
N ARG A 55 1.53 14.58 19.27
CA ARG A 55 1.07 14.40 20.66
C ARG A 55 0.55 15.73 21.18
N ILE A 56 -0.72 15.72 21.58
CA ILE A 56 -1.46 16.89 22.05
C ILE A 56 -1.87 16.66 23.50
N ALA A 57 -1.77 17.71 24.32
CA ALA A 57 -2.29 17.72 25.69
C ALA A 57 -3.37 18.79 25.81
N ASN A 58 -4.47 18.47 26.49
CA ASN A 58 -5.41 19.46 26.98
C ASN A 58 -5.02 19.84 28.41
N PRO A 59 -4.48 21.05 28.67
CA PRO A 59 -4.09 21.46 30.02
C PRO A 59 -5.28 21.96 30.84
N THR A 60 -6.44 22.21 30.22
CA THR A 60 -7.59 22.82 30.87
C THR A 60 -8.37 21.82 31.73
N ASN A 61 -9.19 22.35 32.64
CA ASN A 61 -10.11 21.58 33.47
C ASN A 61 -11.44 21.22 32.75
N THR A 62 -11.58 21.54 31.46
CA THR A 62 -12.78 21.27 30.65
C THR A 62 -12.46 20.37 29.46
N THR A 63 -13.47 19.67 28.93
CA THR A 63 -13.30 18.96 27.65
C THR A 63 -13.15 19.98 26.52
N ARG A 64 -12.06 19.90 25.76
CA ARG A 64 -11.78 20.79 24.62
C ARG A 64 -11.60 19.97 23.35
N GLU A 65 -12.09 20.47 22.21
CA GLU A 65 -11.80 19.87 20.91
C GLU A 65 -10.35 20.15 20.49
N THR A 66 -9.71 19.19 19.84
CA THR A 66 -8.46 19.40 19.10
C THR A 66 -8.55 18.80 17.70
N VAL A 67 -7.74 19.32 16.78
CA VAL A 67 -7.74 18.94 15.38
C VAL A 67 -6.34 18.54 14.96
N PHE A 68 -6.20 17.32 14.46
CA PHE A 68 -5.03 16.86 13.71
C PHE A 68 -5.27 17.15 12.22
N ASP A 69 -4.65 18.23 11.73
CA ASP A 69 -4.80 18.81 10.39
C ASP A 69 -3.41 18.84 9.73
N VAL A 70 -3.20 18.02 8.70
CA VAL A 70 -1.88 17.72 8.13
C VAL A 70 -1.97 17.68 6.60
N ASP A 71 -1.05 18.40 5.95
CA ASP A 71 -0.84 18.33 4.51
C ASP A 71 0.09 17.16 4.14
N ILE A 72 -0.20 16.44 3.05
CA ILE A 72 0.57 15.29 2.53
C ILE A 72 0.83 15.44 1.02
N PRO A 73 1.87 14.82 0.43
CA PRO A 73 2.12 14.87 -1.00
C PRO A 73 0.98 14.27 -1.85
N SER A 74 0.70 14.84 -3.02
CA SER A 74 -0.27 14.31 -4.01
C SER A 74 0.22 13.01 -4.67
N SER A 75 1.54 12.79 -4.66
CA SER A 75 2.20 11.53 -4.97
C SER A 75 1.80 10.44 -3.96
N ALA A 76 1.66 10.74 -2.67
CA ALA A 76 1.45 9.72 -1.64
C ALA A 76 0.05 9.09 -1.61
N PHE A 77 -0.05 7.97 -0.90
CA PHE A 77 -1.30 7.41 -0.37
C PHE A 77 -1.15 7.13 1.13
N ILE A 78 -2.19 7.44 1.91
CA ILE A 78 -2.26 7.06 3.34
C ILE A 78 -2.38 5.54 3.42
N SER A 79 -1.50 4.91 4.20
CA SER A 79 -1.46 3.45 4.40
C SER A 79 -1.92 3.00 5.78
N ASN A 80 -1.84 3.88 6.80
CA ASN A 80 -2.27 3.60 8.16
C ASN A 80 -2.65 4.88 8.91
N PHE A 81 -3.60 4.78 9.84
CA PHE A 81 -3.83 5.80 10.86
C PHE A 81 -4.22 5.13 12.18
N THR A 82 -3.64 5.59 13.28
CA THR A 82 -4.10 5.24 14.63
C THR A 82 -4.16 6.48 15.51
N MET A 83 -5.13 6.52 16.42
CA MET A 83 -5.19 7.53 17.46
C MET A 83 -5.36 6.88 18.84
N ASN A 84 -4.62 7.36 19.82
CA ASN A 84 -4.68 6.92 21.20
C ASN A 84 -5.22 8.06 22.06
N ILE A 85 -6.44 7.88 22.61
CA ILE A 85 -7.12 8.87 23.46
C ILE A 85 -7.30 8.22 24.85
N GLY A 86 -6.68 8.81 25.87
CA GLY A 86 -6.81 8.31 27.26
C GLY A 86 -6.36 6.86 27.48
N GLY A 87 -5.46 6.34 26.64
CA GLY A 87 -4.99 4.94 26.68
C GLY A 87 -5.81 3.96 25.81
N LYS A 88 -6.93 4.39 25.22
CA LYS A 88 -7.69 3.60 24.24
C LYS A 88 -7.19 3.90 22.83
N ILE A 89 -6.74 2.86 22.13
CA ILE A 89 -6.32 2.96 20.72
C ILE A 89 -7.53 2.73 19.81
N TYR A 90 -7.64 3.58 18.80
CA TYR A 90 -8.60 3.54 17.70
C TYR A 90 -7.82 3.35 16.40
N TYR A 91 -8.35 2.53 15.49
CA TYR A 91 -7.66 2.12 14.27
C TYR A 91 -8.40 2.62 13.02
N GLY A 92 -7.65 3.08 12.03
CA GLY A 92 -8.16 3.42 10.71
C GLY A 92 -8.25 2.19 9.81
N LYS A 93 -9.45 1.85 9.32
CA LYS A 93 -9.67 0.76 8.36
C LYS A 93 -10.09 1.31 7.01
N VAL A 94 -9.37 0.94 5.95
CA VAL A 94 -9.74 1.26 4.57
C VAL A 94 -10.95 0.43 4.13
N LYS A 95 -11.94 1.11 3.55
CA LYS A 95 -13.16 0.56 2.94
C LYS A 95 -13.45 1.30 1.64
N ASP A 96 -14.47 0.85 0.89
CA ASP A 96 -15.00 1.67 -0.21
C ASP A 96 -15.62 2.96 0.34
N ARG A 97 -15.69 4.01 -0.49
CA ARG A 97 -16.14 5.33 -0.07
C ARG A 97 -17.56 5.34 0.54
N GLN A 98 -18.49 4.54 0.04
CA GLN A 98 -19.90 4.58 0.45
C GLN A 98 -20.13 3.83 1.76
N SER A 99 -19.52 2.67 1.95
CA SER A 99 -19.56 1.94 3.23
C SER A 99 -18.78 2.67 4.32
N ALA A 100 -17.69 3.35 3.96
CA ALA A 100 -16.95 4.20 4.88
C ALA A 100 -17.74 5.45 5.33
N GLN A 101 -18.52 6.05 4.44
CA GLN A 101 -19.39 7.17 4.79
C GLN A 101 -20.49 6.70 5.75
N ARG A 102 -21.25 5.66 5.37
CA ARG A 102 -22.29 5.06 6.22
C ARG A 102 -21.77 4.67 7.60
N GLU A 103 -20.59 4.05 7.68
CA GLU A 103 -20.00 3.67 8.96
C GLU A 103 -19.58 4.86 9.84
N TYR A 104 -19.11 5.95 9.25
CA TYR A 104 -18.85 7.19 9.99
C TYR A 104 -20.15 7.80 10.50
N ASP A 105 -21.17 7.93 9.63
CA ASP A 105 -22.46 8.51 9.97
C ASP A 105 -23.11 7.73 11.12
N ARG A 106 -23.11 6.38 11.06
CA ARG A 106 -23.52 5.50 12.18
C ARG A 106 -22.85 5.90 13.50
N HIS A 107 -21.52 6.05 13.51
CA HIS A 107 -20.78 6.31 14.74
C HIS A 107 -21.07 7.70 15.31
N ILE A 108 -21.30 8.71 14.45
CA ILE A 108 -21.73 10.05 14.88
C ILE A 108 -23.15 9.99 15.50
N GLU A 109 -24.10 9.29 14.88
CA GLU A 109 -25.44 9.06 15.44
C GLU A 109 -25.39 8.33 16.80
N GLU A 110 -24.44 7.41 16.98
CA GLU A 110 -24.22 6.67 18.22
C GLU A 110 -23.45 7.46 19.30
N GLY A 111 -23.03 8.70 19.02
CA GLY A 111 -22.19 9.50 19.92
C GLY A 111 -20.79 8.91 20.15
N LYS A 112 -20.32 8.04 19.25
CA LYS A 112 -19.02 7.35 19.32
C LYS A 112 -17.94 8.18 18.63
N THR A 113 -16.73 8.18 19.17
CA THR A 113 -15.58 8.87 18.54
C THR A 113 -15.29 8.23 17.18
N ALA A 114 -15.42 9.03 16.13
CA ALA A 114 -15.30 8.60 14.74
C ALA A 114 -14.41 9.56 13.96
N GLY A 115 -13.65 9.04 13.00
CA GLY A 115 -12.96 9.85 12.00
C GLY A 115 -13.29 9.34 10.61
N HIS A 116 -13.58 10.23 9.66
CA HIS A 116 -13.73 9.89 8.25
C HIS A 116 -12.62 10.55 7.43
N ILE A 117 -11.87 9.74 6.70
CA ILE A 117 -10.75 10.16 5.87
C ILE A 117 -11.12 9.84 4.43
N SER A 118 -11.36 10.86 3.61
CA SER A 118 -11.61 10.67 2.18
C SER A 118 -10.75 11.59 1.33
N ALA A 119 -10.13 11.01 0.32
CA ALA A 119 -9.51 11.71 -0.79
C ALA A 119 -10.60 12.45 -1.60
N LYS A 120 -10.71 13.78 -1.52
CA LYS A 120 -11.62 14.55 -2.40
C LYS A 120 -10.94 14.90 -3.73
N PRO A 121 -11.66 14.97 -4.87
CA PRO A 121 -11.12 15.27 -6.19
C PRO A 121 -10.22 16.52 -6.37
N ASN A 122 -10.29 17.50 -5.46
CA ASN A 122 -9.43 18.69 -5.44
C ASN A 122 -8.72 18.92 -4.07
N GLU A 123 -8.83 18.00 -3.11
CA GLU A 123 -8.19 18.11 -1.78
C GLU A 123 -7.46 16.78 -1.41
N PHE A 124 -6.83 16.14 -2.40
CA PHE A 124 -6.11 14.87 -2.21
C PHE A 124 -4.98 14.92 -1.17
N ASN A 125 -4.51 16.12 -0.85
CA ASN A 125 -3.33 16.40 -0.06
C ASN A 125 -3.64 16.74 1.40
N LYS A 126 -4.88 16.61 1.88
CA LYS A 126 -5.26 16.99 3.26
C LYS A 126 -5.79 15.82 4.09
N PHE A 127 -5.14 15.58 5.23
CA PHE A 127 -5.65 14.76 6.32
C PHE A 127 -6.23 15.66 7.41
N LYS A 128 -7.48 15.43 7.82
CA LYS A 128 -8.08 16.16 8.95
C LYS A 128 -8.96 15.25 9.80
N VAL A 129 -8.68 15.20 11.10
CA VAL A 129 -9.50 14.53 12.13
C VAL A 129 -9.64 15.47 13.33
N ALA A 130 -10.87 15.67 13.80
CA ALA A 130 -11.18 16.40 15.03
C ALA A 130 -11.62 15.42 16.13
N VAL A 131 -11.21 15.65 17.38
CA VAL A 131 -11.62 14.84 18.54
C VAL A 131 -11.78 15.70 19.79
N ALA A 132 -12.76 15.36 20.63
CA ALA A 132 -12.85 15.89 21.98
C ALA A 132 -11.78 15.25 22.89
N VAL A 133 -10.98 16.07 23.55
CA VAL A 133 -9.99 15.67 24.56
C VAL A 133 -10.52 16.07 25.94
N ALA A 134 -10.61 15.10 26.85
CA ALA A 134 -11.06 15.31 28.22
C ALA A 134 -10.11 16.26 29.01
N PRO A 135 -10.53 16.78 30.18
CA PRO A 135 -9.66 17.56 31.07
C PRO A 135 -8.33 16.87 31.36
N GLU A 136 -7.25 17.65 31.47
CA GLU A 136 -5.88 17.20 31.81
C GLU A 136 -5.32 16.03 30.95
N SER A 137 -5.99 15.70 29.84
CA SER A 137 -5.79 14.45 29.11
C SER A 137 -4.93 14.64 27.86
N LYS A 138 -4.39 13.52 27.36
CA LYS A 138 -3.50 13.49 26.19
C LYS A 138 -4.07 12.62 25.09
N VAL A 139 -3.84 13.06 23.85
CA VAL A 139 -4.06 12.29 22.63
C VAL A 139 -2.75 12.14 21.86
N THR A 140 -2.58 11.01 21.18
CA THR A 140 -1.49 10.80 20.22
C THR A 140 -2.07 10.31 18.91
N PHE A 141 -1.75 11.00 17.82
CA PHE A 141 -2.10 10.63 16.45
C PHE A 141 -0.86 10.09 15.75
N ASN A 142 -1.01 8.98 15.03
CA ASN A 142 0.01 8.41 14.16
C ASN A 142 -0.60 8.26 12.76
N LEU A 143 -0.10 9.03 11.79
CA LEU A 143 -0.47 8.93 10.38
C LEU A 143 0.69 8.36 9.59
N THR A 144 0.46 7.29 8.82
CA THR A 144 1.45 6.73 7.89
C THR A 144 0.98 6.90 6.46
N TYR A 145 1.84 7.45 5.60
CA TYR A 145 1.65 7.48 4.15
C TYR A 145 2.88 6.94 3.43
N GLN A 146 2.69 6.49 2.19
CA GLN A 146 3.75 5.93 1.35
C GLN A 146 3.70 6.54 -0.05
N GLU A 147 4.87 6.68 -0.68
CA GLU A 147 5.00 7.10 -2.08
C GLU A 147 6.16 6.38 -2.79
N VAL A 148 6.02 6.14 -4.10
CA VAL A 148 7.17 5.97 -5.00
C VAL A 148 7.59 7.36 -5.46
N LEU A 149 8.85 7.73 -5.23
CA LEU A 149 9.38 9.05 -5.56
C LEU A 149 9.62 9.18 -7.07
N GLU A 150 8.91 10.12 -7.71
CA GLU A 150 9.07 10.42 -9.13
C GLU A 150 10.30 11.33 -9.36
N ARG A 151 11.24 10.92 -10.22
CA ARG A 151 12.37 11.76 -10.62
C ARG A 151 11.93 12.83 -11.62
N ARG A 152 12.35 14.08 -11.42
CA ARG A 152 12.07 15.21 -12.31
C ARG A 152 13.29 16.14 -12.38
N LEU A 153 13.61 16.64 -13.58
CA LEU A 153 14.71 17.60 -13.82
C LEU A 153 16.08 17.17 -13.26
N GLY A 154 16.34 15.86 -13.10
CA GLY A 154 17.58 15.30 -12.56
C GLY A 154 17.60 15.13 -11.02
N SER A 155 16.44 15.17 -10.36
CA SER A 155 16.32 15.03 -8.91
C SER A 155 15.09 14.23 -8.51
N TYR A 156 15.18 13.44 -7.45
CA TYR A 156 14.01 13.11 -6.63
C TYR A 156 13.76 14.26 -5.64
N GLY A 157 12.51 14.41 -5.21
CA GLY A 157 12.16 15.33 -4.13
C GLY A 157 11.16 14.66 -3.19
N HIS A 158 11.59 14.29 -1.98
CA HIS A 158 10.67 13.84 -0.94
C HIS A 158 10.13 15.07 -0.21
N GLU A 159 8.82 15.28 -0.25
CA GLU A 159 8.17 16.48 0.29
C GLU A 159 7.48 16.19 1.64
N ILE A 160 7.81 16.98 2.65
CA ILE A 160 7.22 16.91 3.99
C ILE A 160 6.64 18.27 4.33
N TYR A 161 5.32 18.34 4.56
CA TYR A 161 4.64 19.56 4.95
C TYR A 161 4.62 19.69 6.48
N ILE A 162 5.09 20.82 7.00
CA ILE A 162 5.18 21.12 8.43
C ILE A 162 4.31 22.34 8.73
N ASN A 163 3.27 22.20 9.55
CA ASN A 163 2.37 23.30 9.90
C ASN A 163 1.61 23.07 11.23
N PRO A 164 2.28 23.04 12.41
CA PRO A 164 1.63 22.88 13.71
C PRO A 164 0.87 24.13 14.21
N ARG A 165 1.01 25.27 13.51
CA ARG A 165 0.40 26.58 13.82
C ARG A 165 0.74 27.15 15.21
N GLN A 166 1.74 26.59 15.87
CA GLN A 166 2.28 26.99 17.18
C GLN A 166 3.74 26.50 17.30
N PRO A 167 4.58 27.11 18.14
CA PRO A 167 5.90 26.56 18.47
C PRO A 167 5.75 25.23 19.22
N VAL A 168 6.43 24.18 18.77
CA VAL A 168 6.35 22.83 19.36
C VAL A 168 7.64 22.54 20.13
N ARG A 169 7.52 22.22 21.43
CA ARG A 169 8.67 21.98 22.33
C ARG A 169 9.59 20.84 21.85
N ASP A 170 9.01 19.79 21.29
CA ASP A 170 9.69 18.58 20.82
C ASP A 170 9.34 18.35 19.33
N LEU A 171 9.91 19.18 18.46
CA LEU A 171 9.76 19.09 17.00
C LEU A 171 10.96 18.35 16.40
N GLN A 172 10.70 17.26 15.68
CA GLN A 172 11.69 16.50 14.94
C GLN A 172 11.17 16.17 13.54
N VAL A 173 11.99 16.41 12.52
CA VAL A 173 11.89 15.72 11.23
C VAL A 173 13.17 14.92 11.03
N LYS A 174 13.05 13.63 10.72
CA LYS A 174 14.17 12.73 10.45
C LYS A 174 13.88 11.89 9.22
N VAL A 175 14.77 11.94 8.23
CA VAL A 175 14.67 11.18 6.98
C VAL A 175 15.90 10.29 6.86
N SER A 176 15.69 8.99 6.59
CA SER A 176 16.74 8.03 6.29
C SER A 176 16.65 7.63 4.82
N ILE A 177 17.74 7.72 4.07
CA ILE A 177 17.85 7.29 2.66
C ILE A 177 18.75 6.06 2.60
N GLN A 178 18.33 5.02 1.89
CA GLN A 178 19.14 3.83 1.58
C GLN A 178 18.82 3.31 0.17
N GLU A 179 19.81 3.40 -0.73
CA GLU A 179 19.70 2.96 -2.12
C GLU A 179 20.65 1.78 -2.43
N VAL A 180 20.51 1.18 -3.62
CA VAL A 180 21.49 0.18 -4.16
C VAL A 180 22.68 0.87 -4.83
N ARG A 181 22.45 2.02 -5.47
CA ARG A 181 23.48 2.86 -6.08
C ARG A 181 23.97 3.92 -5.10
N ASP A 182 25.14 4.50 -5.37
CA ASP A 182 25.68 5.58 -4.54
C ASP A 182 24.85 6.86 -4.72
N LEU A 183 24.65 7.62 -3.63
CA LEU A 183 23.92 8.89 -3.67
C LEU A 183 24.83 9.99 -4.25
N LYS A 184 24.49 10.48 -5.44
CA LYS A 184 25.23 11.51 -6.18
C LYS A 184 25.32 12.82 -5.39
N TYR A 185 24.20 13.23 -4.80
CA TYR A 185 24.12 14.33 -3.84
C TYR A 185 22.94 14.12 -2.89
N VAL A 186 22.96 14.82 -1.76
CA VAL A 186 21.79 15.05 -0.89
C VAL A 186 21.78 16.52 -0.51
N SER A 187 20.62 17.18 -0.62
CA SER A 187 20.46 18.61 -0.39
C SER A 187 19.10 18.91 0.25
N ILE A 188 19.08 19.83 1.22
CA ILE A 188 17.87 20.30 1.87
C ILE A 188 17.84 21.83 1.75
N PRO A 189 17.02 22.40 0.85
CA PRO A 189 16.85 23.84 0.73
C PRO A 189 16.09 24.41 1.95
N PRO A 190 16.11 25.75 2.14
CA PRO A 190 15.30 26.41 3.15
C PRO A 190 13.81 26.06 3.05
N ILE A 191 13.12 25.93 4.19
CA ILE A 191 11.69 25.61 4.25
C ILE A 191 10.87 26.74 3.61
N THR A 192 10.09 26.42 2.58
CA THR A 192 9.25 27.40 1.87
C THR A 192 7.81 27.34 2.34
N LYS A 193 7.18 28.48 2.65
CA LYS A 193 5.74 28.54 2.97
C LYS A 193 4.84 28.08 1.81
N ASP A 194 5.36 28.10 0.59
CA ASP A 194 4.63 27.71 -0.61
C ASP A 194 4.64 26.20 -0.86
N VAL A 195 3.49 25.69 -1.32
CA VAL A 195 3.32 24.31 -1.80
C VAL A 195 4.13 24.02 -3.08
N ILE A 196 4.26 25.02 -3.97
CA ILE A 196 4.84 24.87 -5.32
C ILE A 196 6.17 25.64 -5.43
N SER A 197 7.17 25.26 -4.65
CA SER A 197 8.54 25.80 -4.77
C SER A 197 9.36 25.07 -5.84
N ILE A 198 9.95 25.84 -6.76
CA ILE A 198 11.02 25.42 -7.66
C ILE A 198 12.35 25.92 -7.05
N GLU A 199 13.39 25.07 -7.04
CA GLU A 199 14.81 25.39 -6.75
C GLU A 199 15.06 26.59 -5.82
N THR A 200 14.71 26.48 -4.53
CA THR A 200 15.06 27.51 -3.54
C THR A 200 16.56 27.47 -3.24
N LYS A 201 17.33 28.37 -3.84
CA LYS A 201 18.79 28.40 -3.69
C LYS A 201 19.20 28.77 -2.26
N GLY A 202 19.85 27.82 -1.59
CA GLY A 202 20.37 27.95 -0.22
C GLY A 202 20.54 26.58 0.42
N LYS A 203 20.94 26.56 1.69
CA LYS A 203 20.88 25.38 2.56
C LYS A 203 19.99 25.68 3.76
N ASN A 204 19.40 24.66 4.36
CA ASN A 204 18.73 24.79 5.64
C ASN A 204 19.76 24.62 6.78
N GLU A 205 20.28 25.74 7.30
CA GLU A 205 21.32 25.77 8.35
C GLU A 205 20.88 25.12 9.70
N LEU A 206 19.59 24.78 9.85
CA LEU A 206 19.05 24.04 10.99
C LEU A 206 19.00 22.52 10.76
N THR A 207 19.59 22.02 9.66
CA THR A 207 19.63 20.59 9.33
C THR A 207 21.03 20.01 9.44
N THR A 208 21.11 18.77 9.89
CA THR A 208 22.32 17.95 9.78
C THR A 208 22.11 16.84 8.75
N ILE A 209 23.15 16.57 7.97
CA ILE A 209 23.20 15.46 7.00
C ILE A 209 24.40 14.60 7.40
N ASP A 210 24.14 13.39 7.84
CA ASP A 210 25.15 12.33 7.95
C ASP A 210 25.09 11.45 6.69
N ARG A 211 26.21 10.84 6.31
CA ARG A 211 26.33 9.86 5.22
C ARG A 211 27.12 8.64 5.71
N PRO A 212 26.46 7.68 6.41
CA PRO A 212 27.12 6.49 6.94
C PRO A 212 27.78 5.62 5.86
N THR A 213 27.28 5.68 4.63
CA THR A 213 27.89 5.04 3.44
C THR A 213 27.74 5.94 2.22
N SER A 214 28.36 5.56 1.10
CA SER A 214 28.07 6.19 -0.21
C SER A 214 26.60 6.04 -0.61
N LYS A 215 25.92 4.97 -0.18
CA LYS A 215 24.55 4.58 -0.56
C LYS A 215 23.46 5.06 0.41
N SER A 216 23.83 5.75 1.49
CA SER A 216 22.89 6.15 2.53
C SER A 216 23.15 7.54 3.09
N ALA A 217 22.07 8.15 3.61
CA ALA A 217 22.11 9.45 4.28
C ALA A 217 21.08 9.52 5.40
N ILE A 218 21.40 10.23 6.48
CA ILE A 218 20.49 10.50 7.60
C ILE A 218 20.38 12.01 7.75
N ILE A 219 19.18 12.53 7.51
CA ILE A 219 18.84 13.94 7.63
C ILE A 219 18.12 14.13 8.97
N ASN A 220 18.57 15.08 9.81
CA ASN A 220 17.85 15.46 11.03
C ASN A 220 17.58 16.98 11.05
N PHE A 221 16.38 17.35 11.48
CA PHE A 221 15.93 18.72 11.71
C PHE A 221 15.21 18.78 13.06
N THR A 222 15.81 19.45 14.04
CA THR A 222 15.31 19.51 15.43
C THR A 222 15.43 20.93 15.98
N PRO A 223 14.63 21.90 15.49
CA PRO A 223 14.74 23.30 15.87
C PRO A 223 14.22 23.56 17.29
N SER A 224 14.95 24.32 18.09
CA SER A 224 14.44 24.83 19.38
C SER A 224 13.27 25.79 19.16
N THR A 225 12.36 25.96 20.13
CA THR A 225 11.19 26.84 19.98
C THR A 225 11.57 28.28 19.55
N THR A 226 12.70 28.80 20.01
CA THR A 226 13.27 30.09 19.56
C THR A 226 13.61 30.11 18.06
N GLN A 227 14.15 29.01 17.52
CA GLN A 227 14.47 28.87 16.09
C GLN A 227 13.22 28.65 15.23
N GLN A 228 12.09 28.23 15.81
CA GLN A 228 10.82 28.06 15.11
C GLN A 228 10.06 29.40 14.91
N GLY A 229 10.40 30.43 15.69
CA GLY A 229 9.67 31.70 15.74
C GLY A 229 8.30 31.60 16.41
N GLU A 230 7.66 32.74 16.65
CA GLU A 230 6.43 32.88 17.45
C GLU A 230 5.25 32.02 16.96
N ASN A 231 5.17 31.75 15.65
CA ASN A 231 4.08 31.01 15.01
C ASN A 231 4.41 29.53 14.76
N GLY A 232 5.62 29.07 15.13
CA GLY A 232 6.14 27.75 14.77
C GLY A 232 6.58 27.61 13.31
N VAL A 233 7.16 26.45 12.99
CA VAL A 233 7.63 26.14 11.62
C VAL A 233 6.45 25.91 10.69
N ALA A 234 6.26 26.79 9.72
CA ALA A 234 5.23 26.64 8.68
C ALA A 234 5.86 26.60 7.28
N GLY A 235 5.68 25.50 6.56
CA GLY A 235 6.08 25.35 5.16
C GLY A 235 6.44 23.92 4.75
N LYS A 236 6.95 23.79 3.53
CA LYS A 236 7.41 22.54 2.91
C LYS A 236 8.92 22.34 3.16
N PHE A 237 9.25 21.24 3.81
CA PHE A 237 10.60 20.69 3.94
C PHE A 237 10.81 19.68 2.80
N VAL A 238 11.88 19.82 2.02
CA VAL A 238 12.14 18.93 0.87
C VAL A 238 13.51 18.31 1.02
N VAL A 239 13.62 17.00 0.80
CA VAL A 239 14.92 16.32 0.65
C VAL A 239 15.12 16.02 -0.83
N HIS A 240 16.10 16.70 -1.44
CA HIS A 240 16.52 16.48 -2.82
C HIS A 240 17.73 15.55 -2.86
N TYR A 241 17.68 14.53 -3.72
CA TYR A 241 18.81 13.65 -4.01
C TYR A 241 18.69 13.09 -5.42
N ASP A 242 19.78 12.50 -5.93
CA ASP A 242 19.75 11.56 -7.05
C ASP A 242 20.79 10.47 -6.80
N VAL A 243 20.70 9.37 -7.53
CA VAL A 243 21.70 8.30 -7.52
C VAL A 243 22.71 8.48 -8.65
N GLU A 244 23.88 7.86 -8.51
CA GLU A 244 24.75 7.63 -9.65
C GLU A 244 24.15 6.58 -10.59
N ARG A 245 24.38 6.78 -11.90
CA ARG A 245 23.74 6.05 -12.99
C ARG A 245 24.77 5.63 -14.01
N ASP A 246 24.55 4.48 -14.63
CA ASP A 246 25.29 4.05 -15.81
C ASP A 246 24.53 4.43 -17.10
N PHE A 247 25.12 4.08 -18.25
CA PHE A 247 24.56 4.35 -19.58
C PHE A 247 23.59 3.24 -20.05
N SER A 248 23.35 2.21 -19.23
CA SER A 248 22.73 0.94 -19.65
C SER A 248 21.32 0.78 -19.10
N GLY A 249 20.33 1.43 -19.71
CA GLY A 249 18.90 1.11 -19.56
C GLY A 249 18.26 1.29 -18.15
N GLY A 250 19.04 1.63 -17.12
CA GLY A 250 18.56 1.73 -15.75
C GLY A 250 18.62 0.42 -14.96
N GLU A 251 17.88 0.34 -13.85
CA GLU A 251 18.07 -0.72 -12.84
C GLU A 251 16.89 -1.68 -12.79
N VAL A 252 17.12 -3.00 -12.88
CA VAL A 252 16.08 -4.05 -12.81
C VAL A 252 16.22 -4.87 -11.54
N TYR A 253 15.10 -5.07 -10.84
CA TYR A 253 15.02 -5.86 -9.63
C TYR A 253 13.87 -6.88 -9.71
N VAL A 254 14.19 -8.17 -9.61
CA VAL A 254 13.25 -9.30 -9.54
C VAL A 254 13.31 -9.94 -8.16
N LEU A 255 12.17 -10.10 -7.48
CA LEU A 255 12.08 -10.81 -6.20
C LEU A 255 10.64 -11.21 -5.86
N ASP A 256 10.47 -12.37 -5.20
CA ASP A 256 9.21 -12.89 -4.63
C ASP A 256 8.01 -12.88 -5.63
N GLY A 257 8.24 -13.16 -6.92
CA GLY A 257 7.21 -13.17 -7.99
C GLY A 257 6.88 -11.80 -8.61
N TYR A 258 7.63 -10.75 -8.26
CA TYR A 258 7.46 -9.39 -8.76
C TYR A 258 8.73 -8.84 -9.39
N PHE A 259 8.59 -7.86 -10.28
CA PHE A 259 9.70 -7.03 -10.71
C PHE A 259 9.40 -5.53 -10.61
N ILE A 260 10.49 -4.75 -10.54
CA ILE A 260 10.49 -3.30 -10.76
C ILE A 260 11.73 -2.90 -11.57
N HIS A 261 11.56 -1.98 -12.51
CA HIS A 261 12.58 -1.48 -13.43
C HIS A 261 12.56 0.04 -13.47
N PHE A 262 13.67 0.65 -13.04
CA PHE A 262 13.90 2.10 -13.01
C PHE A 262 14.61 2.54 -14.30
N PHE A 263 13.86 2.73 -15.39
CA PHE A 263 14.40 3.11 -16.70
C PHE A 263 14.74 4.61 -16.74
N ALA A 264 16.04 4.92 -16.82
CA ALA A 264 16.56 6.29 -16.97
C ALA A 264 17.96 6.30 -17.60
N PRO A 265 18.10 5.93 -18.89
CA PRO A 265 19.39 5.92 -19.58
C PRO A 265 20.00 7.32 -19.68
N VAL A 266 21.33 7.40 -19.55
CA VAL A 266 22.08 8.63 -19.83
C VAL A 266 22.24 8.77 -21.34
N ILE A 267 21.61 9.79 -21.92
CA ILE A 267 21.66 10.11 -23.35
C ILE A 267 22.25 11.52 -23.49
N GLU A 268 23.34 11.63 -24.25
CA GLU A 268 24.10 12.88 -24.41
C GLU A 268 23.72 13.69 -25.66
N GLU A 269 22.93 13.13 -26.58
CA GLU A 269 22.51 13.81 -27.80
C GLU A 269 21.25 14.68 -27.60
N GLU A 270 21.37 15.99 -27.85
CA GLU A 270 20.22 16.88 -28.00
C GLU A 270 19.61 16.75 -29.41
N PHE A 271 18.44 16.12 -29.51
CA PHE A 271 17.67 16.01 -30.74
C PHE A 271 16.93 17.32 -31.09
N PRO A 272 16.80 17.67 -32.39
CA PRO A 272 15.99 18.82 -32.82
C PRO A 272 14.51 18.57 -32.54
N ARG A 273 13.77 19.62 -32.15
CA ARG A 273 12.33 19.55 -31.88
C ARG A 273 11.56 20.49 -32.80
N ASP A 274 10.41 20.02 -33.27
CA ASP A 274 9.51 20.75 -34.16
C ASP A 274 8.23 21.13 -33.37
N ILE A 275 8.26 22.35 -32.81
CA ILE A 275 7.38 22.77 -31.70
C ILE A 275 6.30 23.75 -32.18
N LEU A 276 5.03 23.42 -31.93
CA LEU A 276 3.89 24.31 -32.19
C LEU A 276 3.25 24.78 -30.88
N PHE A 277 3.38 26.07 -30.58
CA PHE A 277 2.71 26.70 -29.44
C PHE A 277 1.29 27.14 -29.83
N LEU A 278 0.26 26.44 -29.35
CA LEU A 278 -1.14 26.87 -29.37
C LEU A 278 -1.42 27.77 -28.16
N LEU A 279 -1.64 29.07 -28.40
CA LEU A 279 -1.89 30.05 -27.35
C LEU A 279 -3.35 30.53 -27.40
N ASP A 280 -4.05 30.39 -26.29
CA ASP A 280 -5.37 30.98 -26.08
C ASP A 280 -5.26 32.47 -25.76
N ILE A 281 -6.09 33.27 -26.44
CA ILE A 281 -6.25 34.72 -26.22
C ILE A 281 -7.73 35.12 -26.19
N SER A 282 -8.64 34.18 -25.92
CA SER A 282 -10.07 34.44 -25.79
C SER A 282 -10.38 35.43 -24.65
N ALA A 283 -11.65 35.84 -24.55
CA ALA A 283 -12.09 36.77 -23.53
C ALA A 283 -11.82 36.29 -22.08
N SER A 284 -11.82 34.98 -21.81
CA SER A 284 -11.56 34.40 -20.48
C SER A 284 -10.08 34.36 -20.09
N MET A 285 -9.17 34.64 -21.02
CA MET A 285 -7.73 34.84 -20.80
C MET A 285 -7.38 36.31 -20.49
N SER A 286 -8.35 37.11 -20.03
CA SER A 286 -8.21 38.53 -19.71
C SER A 286 -7.24 38.81 -18.54
N ASP A 287 -7.06 40.10 -18.27
CA ASP A 287 -6.41 40.62 -17.06
C ASP A 287 -4.99 40.05 -16.89
N TYR A 288 -4.69 39.42 -15.75
CA TYR A 288 -3.36 38.90 -15.45
C TYR A 288 -3.01 37.61 -16.21
N LYS A 289 -3.99 36.82 -16.71
CA LYS A 289 -3.74 35.53 -17.39
C LYS A 289 -2.91 35.71 -18.67
N LEU A 290 -3.31 36.64 -19.55
CA LEU A 290 -2.53 36.98 -20.74
C LEU A 290 -1.17 37.59 -20.39
N GLY A 291 -1.06 38.31 -19.27
CA GLY A 291 0.22 38.80 -18.76
C GLY A 291 1.17 37.65 -18.41
N GLN A 292 0.71 36.72 -17.57
CA GLN A 292 1.44 35.53 -17.16
C GLN A 292 1.84 34.66 -18.35
N LEU A 293 0.93 34.44 -19.32
CA LEU A 293 1.18 33.71 -20.56
C LEU A 293 2.28 34.40 -21.40
N LYS A 294 2.24 35.74 -21.55
CA LYS A 294 3.29 36.48 -22.28
C LYS A 294 4.65 36.34 -21.64
N ASP A 295 4.75 36.42 -20.31
CA ASP A 295 6.02 36.25 -19.60
C ASP A 295 6.51 34.80 -19.62
N ALA A 296 5.60 33.82 -19.51
CA ALA A 296 5.93 32.41 -19.72
C ALA A 296 6.52 32.18 -21.11
N MET A 297 5.82 32.63 -22.15
CA MET A 297 6.25 32.46 -23.54
C MET A 297 7.52 33.25 -23.85
N ARG A 298 7.76 34.39 -23.19
CA ARG A 298 9.05 35.11 -23.26
C ARG A 298 10.21 34.25 -22.75
N LEU A 299 10.03 33.56 -21.62
CA LEU A 299 11.01 32.65 -21.04
C LEU A 299 11.19 31.40 -21.92
N ILE A 300 10.09 30.73 -22.30
CA ILE A 300 10.07 29.48 -23.09
C ILE A 300 10.73 29.68 -24.45
N ILE A 301 10.37 30.72 -25.21
CA ILE A 301 10.99 31.02 -26.52
C ILE A 301 12.48 31.39 -26.34
N GLY A 302 12.86 31.92 -25.19
CA GLY A 302 14.26 32.18 -24.83
C GLY A 302 15.06 30.95 -24.39
N GLN A 303 14.40 29.79 -24.19
CA GLN A 303 14.99 28.51 -23.79
C GLN A 303 15.07 27.49 -24.95
N LEU A 304 14.61 27.86 -26.16
CA LEU A 304 14.74 27.05 -27.36
C LEU A 304 16.22 26.85 -27.74
N ASN A 305 16.57 25.64 -28.16
CA ASN A 305 17.87 25.29 -28.72
C ASN A 305 17.95 25.80 -30.17
N VAL A 306 19.14 26.19 -30.64
CA VAL A 306 19.32 26.66 -32.03
C VAL A 306 19.00 25.58 -33.09
N LYS A 307 18.97 24.30 -32.70
CA LYS A 307 18.49 23.18 -33.54
C LYS A 307 16.96 23.09 -33.64
N ASP A 308 16.20 23.68 -32.72
CA ASP A 308 14.74 23.59 -32.72
C ASP A 308 14.13 24.42 -33.85
N HIS A 309 13.03 23.93 -34.43
CA HIS A 309 12.12 24.73 -35.23
C HIS A 309 10.83 24.95 -34.46
N PHE A 310 10.26 26.15 -34.52
CA PHE A 310 9.01 26.44 -33.85
C PHE A 310 8.09 27.37 -34.64
N ASN A 311 6.82 27.37 -34.27
CA ASN A 311 5.89 28.42 -34.67
C ASN A 311 4.85 28.64 -33.55
N ILE A 312 4.14 29.76 -33.64
CA ILE A 312 3.11 30.17 -32.68
C ILE A 312 1.79 30.26 -33.44
N MET A 313 0.74 29.63 -32.93
CA MET A 313 -0.59 29.64 -33.51
C MET A 313 -1.61 30.04 -32.43
N ILE A 314 -2.57 30.88 -32.81
CA ILE A 314 -3.42 31.60 -31.86
C ILE A 314 -4.88 31.10 -31.95
N LEU A 315 -5.45 30.71 -30.80
CA LEU A 315 -6.80 30.16 -30.66
C LEU A 315 -7.86 31.26 -30.84
N GLN A 316 -8.47 31.30 -32.03
CA GLN A 316 -9.58 32.19 -32.42
C GLN A 316 -10.48 31.51 -33.46
N ASN A 317 -11.54 32.20 -33.92
CA ASN A 317 -12.45 31.72 -34.98
C ASN A 317 -11.72 31.32 -36.29
N SER A 318 -10.57 31.94 -36.59
CA SER A 318 -9.65 31.50 -37.64
C SER A 318 -8.22 31.43 -37.12
N THR A 319 -7.73 30.23 -36.85
CA THR A 319 -6.30 30.03 -36.57
C THR A 319 -5.46 30.45 -37.77
N LYS A 320 -4.42 31.23 -37.49
CA LYS A 320 -3.30 31.44 -38.42
C LYS A 320 -2.01 31.40 -37.59
N ALA A 321 -1.01 30.71 -38.09
CA ALA A 321 0.31 30.69 -37.47
C ALA A 321 1.08 32.00 -37.76
N TRP A 322 1.99 32.36 -36.85
CA TRP A 322 2.78 33.59 -36.90
C TRP A 322 3.69 33.66 -38.14
N SER A 323 4.36 32.56 -38.45
CA SER A 323 5.00 32.31 -39.75
C SER A 323 4.17 31.36 -40.62
N ALA A 324 4.43 31.31 -41.93
CA ALA A 324 3.83 30.32 -42.84
C ALA A 324 4.36 28.89 -42.56
N ASN A 325 5.66 28.76 -42.28
CA ASN A 325 6.36 27.51 -42.02
C ASN A 325 6.99 27.54 -40.62
N LEU A 326 7.40 26.39 -40.06
CA LEU A 326 8.23 26.38 -38.85
C LEU A 326 9.49 27.24 -39.04
N GLN A 327 10.01 27.84 -37.96
CA GLN A 327 11.15 28.74 -37.99
C GLN A 327 12.23 28.24 -37.04
N GLN A 328 13.47 28.08 -37.53
CA GLN A 328 14.61 27.72 -36.69
C GLN A 328 14.82 28.78 -35.59
N ALA A 329 15.05 28.35 -34.34
CA ALA A 329 15.18 29.20 -33.16
C ALA A 329 16.52 29.96 -33.06
N THR A 330 16.90 30.63 -34.15
CA THR A 330 18.00 31.59 -34.15
C THR A 330 17.66 32.80 -33.28
N LYS A 331 18.68 33.47 -32.72
CA LYS A 331 18.50 34.67 -31.86
C LYS A 331 17.60 35.74 -32.50
N GLY A 332 17.73 35.95 -33.81
CA GLY A 332 16.90 36.91 -34.57
C GLY A 332 15.44 36.49 -34.76
N VAL A 333 15.15 35.18 -34.83
CA VAL A 333 13.78 34.65 -34.85
C VAL A 333 13.17 34.72 -33.46
N ILE A 334 13.92 34.33 -32.42
CA ILE A 334 13.52 34.41 -31.00
C ILE A 334 13.06 35.83 -30.65
N SER A 335 13.85 36.88 -30.94
CA SER A 335 13.46 38.26 -30.64
C SER A 335 12.21 38.73 -31.41
N LYS A 336 12.01 38.28 -32.66
CA LYS A 336 10.80 38.59 -33.43
C LYS A 336 9.56 37.89 -32.84
N ALA A 337 9.68 36.64 -32.43
CA ALA A 337 8.61 35.85 -31.81
C ALA A 337 8.23 36.40 -30.42
N GLN A 338 9.22 36.72 -29.57
CA GLN A 338 8.99 37.39 -28.28
C GLN A 338 8.29 38.75 -28.46
N ASN A 339 8.65 39.52 -29.49
CA ASN A 339 7.95 40.76 -29.83
C ASN A 339 6.52 40.52 -30.33
N TYR A 340 6.27 39.47 -31.10
CA TYR A 340 4.91 39.09 -31.51
C TYR A 340 4.04 38.75 -30.29
N VAL A 341 4.51 37.86 -29.41
CA VAL A 341 3.85 37.48 -28.15
C VAL A 341 3.54 38.70 -27.28
N ARG A 342 4.52 39.60 -27.08
CA ARG A 342 4.35 40.84 -26.30
C ARG A 342 3.15 41.68 -26.77
N ASN A 343 2.91 41.71 -28.07
CA ASN A 343 1.87 42.52 -28.70
C ASN A 343 0.49 41.84 -28.84
N LEU A 344 0.35 40.57 -28.43
CA LEU A 344 -0.95 39.90 -28.38
C LEU A 344 -1.95 40.69 -27.51
N ARG A 345 -3.24 40.61 -27.84
CA ARG A 345 -4.36 41.20 -27.08
C ARG A 345 -5.47 40.17 -27.00
N THR A 346 -6.27 40.17 -25.94
CA THR A 346 -7.43 39.29 -25.85
C THR A 346 -8.50 39.67 -26.87
N GLY A 347 -9.26 38.69 -27.35
CA GLY A 347 -10.40 38.89 -28.23
C GLY A 347 -10.83 37.63 -28.98
N GLY A 348 -12.15 37.51 -29.19
CA GLY A 348 -12.77 36.35 -29.83
C GLY A 348 -13.11 35.23 -28.84
N TYR A 349 -13.56 34.11 -29.41
CA TYR A 349 -14.02 32.92 -28.69
C TYR A 349 -13.14 31.71 -29.00
N THR A 350 -13.05 30.78 -28.05
CA THR A 350 -12.23 29.57 -28.17
C THR A 350 -12.93 28.46 -28.97
N ASP A 351 -12.37 28.10 -30.12
CA ASP A 351 -12.83 26.99 -30.98
C ASP A 351 -11.80 25.84 -30.96
N LEU A 352 -11.90 24.96 -29.95
CA LEU A 352 -10.95 23.86 -29.78
C LEU A 352 -11.14 22.76 -30.85
N ALA A 353 -12.38 22.48 -31.23
CA ALA A 353 -12.76 21.45 -32.19
C ALA A 353 -12.18 21.70 -33.60
N LYS A 354 -12.08 22.97 -34.01
CA LYS A 354 -11.47 23.38 -35.28
C LYS A 354 -9.95 23.52 -35.16
N ASN A 355 -9.49 24.18 -34.10
CA ASN A 355 -8.12 24.67 -34.03
C ASN A 355 -7.10 23.58 -33.66
N ILE A 356 -7.46 22.60 -32.82
CA ILE A 356 -6.51 21.52 -32.46
C ILE A 356 -6.26 20.59 -33.67
N PRO A 357 -7.28 20.11 -34.41
CA PRO A 357 -7.05 19.37 -35.66
C PRO A 357 -6.31 20.19 -36.73
N HIS A 358 -6.56 21.50 -36.81
CA HIS A 358 -5.79 22.37 -37.73
C HIS A 358 -4.31 22.47 -37.33
N ALA A 359 -4.01 22.60 -36.03
CA ALA A 359 -2.65 22.61 -35.50
C ALA A 359 -1.90 21.30 -35.77
N ILE A 360 -2.56 20.15 -35.60
CA ILE A 360 -2.02 18.81 -35.92
C ILE A 360 -1.72 18.71 -37.43
N HIS A 361 -2.65 19.11 -38.29
CA HIS A 361 -2.44 19.09 -39.74
C HIS A 361 -1.31 20.06 -40.17
N TYR A 362 -1.25 21.24 -39.57
CA TYR A 362 -0.17 22.21 -39.79
C TYR A 362 1.20 21.60 -39.45
N LEU A 363 1.34 21.03 -38.25
CA LEU A 363 2.61 20.48 -37.78
C LEU A 363 3.02 19.24 -38.59
N ARG A 364 2.10 18.31 -38.88
CA ARG A 364 2.36 17.15 -39.75
C ARG A 364 2.87 17.57 -41.14
N LYS A 365 2.38 18.69 -41.69
CA LYS A 365 2.78 19.21 -43.00
C LYS A 365 4.13 19.97 -42.99
N GLN A 366 4.55 20.47 -41.83
CA GLN A 366 5.65 21.44 -41.71
C GLN A 366 6.86 20.92 -40.91
N ARG A 367 6.71 19.81 -40.16
CA ARG A 367 7.81 19.14 -39.48
C ARG A 367 8.80 18.54 -40.49
N GLY A 368 10.08 18.56 -40.14
CA GLY A 368 11.14 17.82 -40.81
C GLY A 368 11.47 16.56 -40.03
N GLU A 369 12.75 16.39 -39.72
CA GLU A 369 13.31 15.30 -38.93
C GLU A 369 13.24 15.56 -37.41
N GLY A 370 12.58 16.63 -36.94
CA GLY A 370 12.51 17.00 -35.53
C GLY A 370 11.36 16.32 -34.77
N ILE A 371 11.55 16.08 -33.46
CA ILE A 371 10.52 15.50 -32.59
C ILE A 371 9.30 16.43 -32.55
N PRO A 372 8.11 15.99 -33.00
CA PRO A 372 6.97 16.87 -33.16
C PRO A 372 6.24 17.08 -31.83
N MET A 373 6.07 18.33 -31.39
CA MET A 373 5.41 18.66 -30.12
C MET A 373 4.37 19.77 -30.29
N ILE A 374 3.20 19.61 -29.67
CA ILE A 374 2.20 20.70 -29.54
C ILE A 374 2.12 21.11 -28.07
N PHE A 375 2.28 22.39 -27.78
CA PHE A 375 2.04 22.96 -26.44
C PHE A 375 0.77 23.79 -26.47
N LEU A 376 -0.26 23.36 -25.75
CA LEU A 376 -1.53 24.09 -25.62
C LEU A 376 -1.56 24.87 -24.30
N ILE A 377 -1.75 26.18 -24.36
CA ILE A 377 -1.92 27.05 -23.18
C ILE A 377 -3.31 27.69 -23.26
N SER A 378 -4.25 27.22 -22.44
CA SER A 378 -5.68 27.59 -22.48
C SER A 378 -6.36 27.31 -21.13
N ASP A 379 -7.56 27.83 -20.90
CA ASP A 379 -8.45 27.36 -19.83
C ASP A 379 -9.21 26.06 -20.23
N GLY A 380 -9.16 25.65 -21.49
CA GLY A 380 -9.82 24.45 -22.02
C GLY A 380 -11.32 24.63 -22.29
N ILE A 381 -11.88 25.84 -22.14
CA ILE A 381 -13.31 26.10 -22.28
C ILE A 381 -13.66 26.39 -23.75
N ALA A 382 -14.23 25.40 -24.44
CA ALA A 382 -14.72 25.59 -25.81
C ALA A 382 -16.02 26.41 -25.85
N GLN A 383 -16.02 27.47 -26.68
CA GLN A 383 -17.08 28.48 -26.75
C GLN A 383 -17.77 28.56 -28.13
N ALA A 384 -17.23 27.85 -29.15
CA ALA A 384 -17.73 27.89 -30.53
C ALA A 384 -17.82 26.49 -31.17
N HIS A 385 -18.67 26.38 -32.21
CA HIS A 385 -18.96 25.16 -32.97
C HIS A 385 -19.28 23.93 -32.10
N VAL A 386 -18.32 23.03 -31.88
CA VAL A 386 -18.49 21.84 -31.04
C VAL A 386 -17.87 22.11 -29.68
N THR A 387 -18.73 22.41 -28.69
CA THR A 387 -18.31 22.76 -27.32
C THR A 387 -18.25 21.57 -26.37
N SER A 388 -18.78 20.40 -26.78
CA SER A 388 -18.75 19.16 -26.00
C SER A 388 -17.32 18.59 -25.92
N PRO A 389 -16.72 18.46 -24.70
CA PRO A 389 -15.38 17.88 -24.54
C PRO A 389 -15.24 16.48 -25.15
N LYS A 390 -16.29 15.66 -25.07
CA LYS A 390 -16.33 14.31 -25.65
C LYS A 390 -16.22 14.32 -27.17
N ASP A 391 -16.76 15.34 -27.82
CA ASP A 391 -16.82 15.40 -29.28
C ASP A 391 -15.62 16.16 -29.86
N ILE A 392 -15.08 17.16 -29.13
CA ILE A 392 -13.76 17.75 -29.41
C ILE A 392 -12.68 16.67 -29.43
N LEU A 393 -12.64 15.80 -28.41
CA LEU A 393 -11.68 14.68 -28.35
C LEU A 393 -11.80 13.77 -29.58
N LYS A 394 -13.01 13.40 -30.02
CA LYS A 394 -13.21 12.60 -31.24
C LYS A 394 -12.64 13.28 -32.50
N GLU A 395 -12.82 14.59 -32.66
CA GLU A 395 -12.28 15.29 -33.84
C GLU A 395 -10.74 15.34 -33.81
N VAL A 396 -10.13 15.40 -32.62
CA VAL A 396 -8.68 15.22 -32.43
C VAL A 396 -8.26 13.78 -32.74
N ASP A 397 -8.92 12.78 -32.17
CA ASP A 397 -8.62 11.35 -32.34
C ASP A 397 -8.77 10.89 -33.81
N LYS A 398 -9.64 11.53 -34.60
CA LYS A 398 -9.75 11.31 -36.06
C LYS A 398 -8.51 11.78 -36.82
N VAL A 399 -7.88 12.87 -36.39
CA VAL A 399 -6.81 13.56 -37.15
C VAL A 399 -5.41 13.25 -36.61
N ASN A 400 -5.25 12.98 -35.31
CA ASN A 400 -3.95 12.69 -34.68
C ASN A 400 -3.49 11.22 -34.84
N LYS A 401 -3.57 10.68 -36.06
CA LYS A 401 -3.16 9.30 -36.36
C LYS A 401 -1.66 9.01 -36.21
N ASP A 402 -0.84 10.06 -36.03
CA ASP A 402 0.61 9.95 -35.81
C ASP A 402 0.95 10.10 -34.31
N GLN A 403 -0.05 10.10 -33.42
CA GLN A 403 0.10 10.28 -31.96
C GLN A 403 1.02 11.45 -31.55
N ILE A 404 0.92 12.60 -32.23
CA ILE A 404 1.72 13.79 -31.89
C ILE A 404 1.33 14.25 -30.47
N PRO A 405 2.27 14.32 -29.50
CA PRO A 405 1.98 14.70 -28.13
C PRO A 405 1.46 16.14 -28.00
N ILE A 406 0.36 16.31 -27.26
CA ILE A 406 -0.23 17.61 -26.91
C ILE A 406 -0.01 17.88 -25.42
N TYR A 407 0.98 18.71 -25.09
CA TYR A 407 1.27 19.11 -23.71
C TYR A 407 0.38 20.28 -23.29
N SER A 408 -0.57 20.04 -22.38
CA SER A 408 -1.61 21.03 -22.03
C SER A 408 -1.34 21.73 -20.70
N MET A 409 -1.09 23.04 -20.76
CA MET A 409 -1.10 23.95 -19.61
C MET A 409 -2.53 24.46 -19.39
N ALA A 410 -3.24 23.87 -18.43
CA ALA A 410 -4.58 24.28 -18.03
C ALA A 410 -4.47 25.50 -17.11
N VAL A 411 -4.77 26.69 -17.63
CA VAL A 411 -4.54 27.96 -16.94
C VAL A 411 -5.74 28.33 -16.07
N GLY A 412 -5.52 28.29 -14.75
CA GLY A 412 -6.44 28.83 -13.77
C GLY A 412 -7.41 27.86 -13.13
N SER A 413 -8.03 28.35 -12.06
CA SER A 413 -8.92 27.62 -11.16
C SER A 413 -10.23 27.16 -11.82
N GLU A 414 -10.72 27.92 -12.80
CA GLU A 414 -11.93 27.64 -13.58
C GLU A 414 -11.70 26.74 -14.81
N SER A 415 -10.46 26.33 -15.08
CA SER A 415 -10.11 25.56 -16.28
C SER A 415 -10.76 24.17 -16.30
N ASP A 416 -11.15 23.68 -17.49
CA ASP A 416 -11.56 22.27 -17.67
C ASP A 416 -10.33 21.36 -17.69
N TRP A 417 -9.79 21.15 -16.49
CA TRP A 417 -8.74 20.19 -16.22
C TRP A 417 -9.07 18.79 -16.75
N ASN A 418 -10.34 18.36 -16.76
CA ASN A 418 -10.69 17.01 -17.20
C ASN A 418 -10.57 16.89 -18.71
N PHE A 419 -11.00 17.90 -19.47
CA PHE A 419 -10.74 17.97 -20.91
C PHE A 419 -9.24 18.06 -21.21
N MET A 420 -8.52 18.99 -20.57
CA MET A 420 -7.10 19.25 -20.83
C MET A 420 -6.21 18.04 -20.48
N TYR A 421 -6.53 17.33 -19.39
CA TYR A 421 -5.90 16.07 -19.02
C TYR A 421 -6.15 14.98 -20.06
N ARG A 422 -7.40 14.81 -20.52
CA ARG A 422 -7.80 13.82 -21.53
C ARG A 422 -7.16 14.05 -22.89
N LEU A 423 -7.16 15.31 -23.35
CA LEU A 423 -6.54 15.70 -24.61
C LEU A 423 -5.05 15.34 -24.63
N SER A 424 -4.37 15.60 -23.51
CA SER A 424 -2.95 15.26 -23.36
C SER A 424 -2.77 13.75 -23.31
N TYR A 425 -3.45 13.07 -22.39
CA TYR A 425 -3.35 11.61 -22.19
C TYR A 425 -3.63 10.82 -23.49
N ASN A 426 -4.70 11.16 -24.22
CA ASN A 426 -5.07 10.47 -25.46
C ASN A 426 -4.12 10.75 -26.64
N SER A 427 -3.30 11.79 -26.55
CA SER A 427 -2.22 12.08 -27.50
C SER A 427 -0.84 11.68 -26.99
N GLY A 428 -0.72 11.12 -25.78
CA GLY A 428 0.56 10.85 -25.12
C GLY A 428 1.28 12.06 -24.53
N GLY A 429 0.70 13.26 -24.67
CA GLY A 429 1.19 14.44 -23.97
C GLY A 429 0.86 14.40 -22.47
N LEU A 430 1.54 15.26 -21.71
CA LEU A 430 1.25 15.49 -20.29
C LEU A 430 0.43 16.78 -20.09
N ALA A 431 -0.39 16.82 -19.04
CA ALA A 431 -1.13 18.00 -18.63
C ALA A 431 -0.62 18.56 -17.30
N ARG A 432 -0.68 19.88 -17.12
CA ARG A 432 -0.43 20.54 -15.82
C ARG A 432 -1.41 21.68 -15.58
N ARG A 433 -1.99 21.75 -14.37
CA ARG A 433 -2.70 22.94 -13.89
C ARG A 433 -1.68 24.03 -13.58
N ILE A 434 -1.92 25.24 -14.07
CA ILE A 434 -1.16 26.44 -13.72
C ILE A 434 -2.03 27.29 -12.79
N PHE A 435 -1.54 27.52 -11.58
CA PHE A 435 -2.26 28.31 -10.57
C PHE A 435 -2.04 29.81 -10.81
N GLU A 436 -3.09 30.60 -10.60
CA GLU A 436 -3.15 32.04 -10.88
C GLU A 436 -2.45 32.87 -9.79
N ASP A 437 -1.12 32.72 -9.70
CA ASP A 437 -0.28 33.44 -8.74
C ASP A 437 0.86 34.23 -9.42
N SER A 438 1.71 34.87 -8.62
CA SER A 438 2.88 35.62 -9.07
C SER A 438 3.96 34.75 -9.75
N ARG A 439 3.78 33.42 -9.80
CA ARG A 439 4.72 32.42 -10.29
C ARG A 439 4.16 31.61 -11.45
N ALA A 440 2.93 31.87 -11.91
CA ALA A 440 2.30 31.18 -13.05
C ALA A 440 3.24 31.08 -14.26
N SER A 441 3.96 32.15 -14.59
CA SER A 441 4.94 32.17 -15.68
C SER A 441 6.11 31.19 -15.48
N SER A 442 6.55 31.02 -14.23
CA SER A 442 7.59 30.05 -13.85
C SER A 442 7.05 28.62 -13.79
N GLN A 443 5.78 28.42 -13.39
CA GLN A 443 5.11 27.12 -13.45
C GLN A 443 5.03 26.62 -14.92
N MET A 444 4.64 27.51 -15.85
CA MET A 444 4.59 27.23 -17.30
C MET A 444 5.99 26.93 -17.87
N SER A 445 6.98 27.80 -17.62
CA SER A 445 8.35 27.60 -18.12
C SER A 445 9.03 26.35 -17.52
N GLY A 446 8.77 26.05 -16.24
CA GLY A 446 9.25 24.81 -15.60
C GLY A 446 8.64 23.56 -16.24
N PHE A 447 7.34 23.56 -16.54
CA PHE A 447 6.70 22.44 -17.23
C PHE A 447 7.21 22.27 -18.67
N TYR A 448 7.45 23.36 -19.39
CA TYR A 448 8.10 23.31 -20.69
C TYR A 448 9.51 22.70 -20.59
N LYS A 449 10.36 23.17 -19.67
CA LYS A 449 11.72 22.62 -19.45
C LYS A 449 11.70 21.13 -19.15
N GLU A 450 10.71 20.68 -18.38
CA GLU A 450 10.48 19.27 -18.06
C GLU A 450 10.16 18.48 -19.35
N VAL A 451 9.01 18.72 -20.00
CA VAL A 451 8.52 17.82 -21.06
C VAL A 451 9.14 18.04 -22.44
N SER A 452 9.72 19.21 -22.72
CA SER A 452 10.45 19.44 -23.98
C SER A 452 11.74 18.63 -24.08
N SER A 453 12.18 17.95 -23.01
CA SER A 453 13.39 17.14 -22.99
C SER A 453 13.16 15.65 -23.32
N ALA A 454 12.09 15.30 -24.03
CA ALA A 454 11.85 13.94 -24.54
C ALA A 454 12.99 13.45 -25.47
N LEU A 455 13.36 12.18 -25.36
CA LEU A 455 14.52 11.58 -26.05
C LEU A 455 14.26 10.20 -26.66
N LEU A 456 13.44 9.36 -26.02
CA LEU A 456 13.01 8.06 -26.55
C LEU A 456 11.49 7.97 -26.48
N GLN A 457 10.89 7.23 -27.42
CA GLN A 457 9.44 7.01 -27.54
C GLN A 457 9.14 5.51 -27.74
N ASP A 458 7.86 5.12 -27.66
CA ASP A 458 7.37 3.75 -27.90
C ASP A 458 8.06 2.66 -27.05
N ILE A 459 8.47 2.97 -25.81
CA ILE A 459 9.31 2.08 -25.00
C ILE A 459 8.54 0.81 -24.64
N THR A 460 9.00 -0.32 -25.18
CA THR A 460 8.36 -1.62 -25.06
C THR A 460 9.22 -2.58 -24.24
N ILE A 461 8.69 -3.13 -23.15
CA ILE A 461 9.41 -4.05 -22.25
C ILE A 461 8.91 -5.48 -22.43
N LYS A 462 9.84 -6.43 -22.55
CA LYS A 462 9.61 -7.85 -22.80
C LYS A 462 10.45 -8.70 -21.82
N PRO A 463 9.89 -9.11 -20.68
CA PRO A 463 10.45 -10.18 -19.86
C PRO A 463 10.73 -11.45 -20.69
N ILE A 464 11.96 -11.94 -20.65
CA ILE A 464 12.37 -13.11 -21.43
C ILE A 464 11.93 -14.39 -20.69
N ASN A 465 11.39 -15.38 -21.42
CA ASN A 465 11.00 -16.71 -20.92
C ASN A 465 9.94 -16.72 -19.79
N SER A 466 8.98 -15.78 -19.77
CA SER A 466 7.87 -15.75 -18.81
C SER A 466 6.50 -15.65 -19.48
N ASN A 467 5.47 -16.26 -18.87
CA ASN A 467 4.07 -16.06 -19.20
C ASN A 467 3.55 -14.80 -18.52
N ILE A 468 3.88 -13.64 -19.09
CA ILE A 468 3.49 -12.34 -18.58
C ILE A 468 1.96 -12.21 -18.63
N ASN A 469 1.29 -12.47 -17.51
CA ASN A 469 -0.06 -11.98 -17.29
C ASN A 469 -0.03 -10.45 -17.36
N ASN A 470 -0.95 -9.81 -18.10
CA ASN A 470 -1.00 -8.37 -18.39
C ASN A 470 -1.07 -7.48 -17.12
N THR A 471 0.06 -7.34 -16.43
CA THR A 471 0.23 -6.75 -15.09
C THR A 471 1.44 -5.83 -15.00
N ILE A 472 2.21 -5.71 -16.08
CA ILE A 472 3.19 -4.63 -16.26
C ILE A 472 2.43 -3.31 -16.28
N THR A 473 2.87 -2.34 -15.48
CA THR A 473 2.30 -0.99 -15.42
C THR A 473 2.76 -0.17 -16.62
N HIS A 474 1.82 0.40 -17.39
CA HIS A 474 2.12 1.24 -18.56
C HIS A 474 1.96 2.73 -18.24
N TYR A 475 2.72 3.57 -18.92
CA TYR A 475 2.55 5.03 -18.94
C TYR A 475 1.92 5.50 -20.27
N PRO A 476 1.34 6.70 -20.34
CA PRO A 476 0.90 7.27 -21.62
C PRO A 476 2.10 7.45 -22.56
N ASN A 477 2.05 6.80 -23.73
CA ASN A 477 3.12 6.64 -24.74
C ASN A 477 4.44 5.99 -24.29
N ASP A 478 4.67 5.78 -23.00
CA ASP A 478 5.94 5.29 -22.44
C ASP A 478 7.18 6.11 -22.89
N ASP A 479 7.00 7.41 -23.21
CA ASP A 479 8.06 8.33 -23.63
C ASP A 479 9.08 8.63 -22.50
N TYR A 480 10.38 8.46 -22.76
CA TYR A 480 11.45 8.85 -21.84
C TYR A 480 11.87 10.31 -22.04
N ILE A 481 11.98 11.02 -20.91
CA ILE A 481 12.26 12.46 -20.82
C ILE A 481 13.54 12.66 -20.00
N SER A 482 14.45 13.50 -20.50
CA SER A 482 15.75 13.73 -19.86
C SER A 482 15.60 14.24 -18.43
N GLY A 483 16.32 13.61 -17.50
CA GLY A 483 16.21 13.95 -16.09
C GLY A 483 14.91 13.48 -15.40
N THR A 484 14.05 12.68 -16.07
CA THR A 484 13.03 11.87 -15.38
C THR A 484 13.52 10.44 -15.16
N GLU A 485 12.61 9.55 -14.75
CA GLU A 485 12.77 8.10 -14.65
C GLU A 485 11.40 7.47 -14.86
N LEU A 486 11.31 6.45 -15.72
CA LEU A 486 10.11 5.63 -15.87
C LEU A 486 10.26 4.42 -14.95
N VAL A 487 9.23 4.08 -14.19
CA VAL A 487 9.29 3.03 -13.15
C VAL A 487 8.26 1.95 -13.46
N PHE A 488 8.67 1.01 -14.28
CA PHE A 488 7.83 -0.12 -14.70
C PHE A 488 7.83 -1.19 -13.62
N ALA A 489 6.68 -1.75 -13.27
CA ALA A 489 6.59 -2.86 -12.32
C ALA A 489 5.57 -3.89 -12.82
N GLY A 490 5.73 -5.15 -12.44
CA GLY A 490 4.79 -6.21 -12.84
C GLY A 490 4.90 -7.48 -12.01
N GLN A 491 3.99 -8.42 -12.27
CA GLN A 491 4.07 -9.80 -11.78
C GLN A 491 4.70 -10.68 -12.86
N ILE A 492 5.52 -11.64 -12.44
CA ILE A 492 6.28 -12.56 -13.30
C ILE A 492 6.35 -13.94 -12.66
N ASP A 493 6.54 -14.97 -13.47
CA ASP A 493 6.85 -16.31 -12.97
C ASP A 493 8.25 -16.33 -12.32
N ASP A 494 8.47 -17.18 -11.31
CA ASP A 494 9.73 -17.31 -10.55
C ASP A 494 10.97 -17.73 -11.40
N THR A 495 10.80 -17.90 -12.71
CA THR A 495 11.85 -18.25 -13.68
C THR A 495 12.43 -17.06 -14.45
N ALA A 496 11.80 -15.88 -14.39
CA ALA A 496 12.22 -14.70 -15.15
C ALA A 496 13.41 -13.98 -14.49
N THR A 497 14.52 -13.80 -15.22
CA THR A 497 15.75 -13.17 -14.69
C THR A 497 16.35 -12.09 -15.60
N VAL A 498 15.77 -11.87 -16.78
CA VAL A 498 16.24 -10.94 -17.81
C VAL A 498 15.05 -10.20 -18.43
N LEU A 499 15.18 -8.89 -18.62
CA LEU A 499 14.25 -8.04 -19.37
C LEU A 499 14.94 -7.52 -20.63
N ASP A 500 14.32 -7.72 -21.79
CA ASP A 500 14.65 -6.94 -22.99
C ASP A 500 13.76 -5.70 -23.04
N ILE A 501 14.36 -4.54 -23.30
CA ILE A 501 13.66 -3.26 -23.49
C ILE A 501 14.03 -2.72 -24.87
N SER A 502 13.03 -2.58 -25.75
CA SER A 502 13.18 -2.03 -27.09
C SER A 502 12.49 -0.66 -27.15
N ALA A 503 13.24 0.40 -27.47
CA ALA A 503 12.75 1.78 -27.53
C ALA A 503 12.99 2.40 -28.91
N ASN A 504 12.17 3.35 -29.35
CA ASN A 504 12.41 4.13 -30.56
C ASN A 504 13.15 5.44 -30.22
N SER A 505 14.24 5.73 -30.94
CA SER A 505 14.89 7.04 -30.96
C SER A 505 14.73 7.69 -32.34
N ILE A 506 15.06 8.98 -32.44
CA ILE A 506 15.05 9.71 -33.72
C ILE A 506 16.03 9.11 -34.75
N ASN A 507 17.08 8.43 -34.28
CA ASN A 507 18.10 7.77 -35.09
C ASN A 507 17.76 6.31 -35.43
N GLY A 508 16.59 5.80 -34.99
CA GLY A 508 16.19 4.39 -35.13
C GLY A 508 15.96 3.68 -33.78
N PRO A 509 15.66 2.37 -33.79
CA PRO A 509 15.44 1.60 -32.56
C PRO A 509 16.72 1.47 -31.72
N VAL A 510 16.54 1.39 -30.40
CA VAL A 510 17.59 1.24 -29.39
C VAL A 510 17.13 0.13 -28.43
N ASP A 511 17.89 -0.96 -28.40
CA ASP A 511 17.61 -2.12 -27.54
C ASP A 511 18.55 -2.14 -26.32
N PHE A 512 17.99 -2.46 -25.15
CA PHE A 512 18.70 -2.66 -23.89
C PHE A 512 18.31 -4.03 -23.30
N THR A 513 19.26 -4.94 -23.14
CA THR A 513 19.06 -6.20 -22.39
C THR A 513 19.60 -6.03 -20.98
N LEU A 514 18.73 -6.16 -19.98
CA LEU A 514 19.08 -6.00 -18.56
C LEU A 514 18.87 -7.30 -17.79
N GLN A 515 19.88 -7.72 -17.05
CA GLN A 515 19.78 -8.79 -16.05
C GLN A 515 19.36 -8.20 -14.70
N SER A 516 18.64 -8.96 -13.87
CA SER A 516 18.26 -8.46 -12.54
C SER A 516 19.47 -8.22 -11.65
N ASP A 517 19.62 -7.00 -11.14
CA ASP A 517 20.45 -6.71 -9.97
C ASP A 517 19.86 -7.48 -8.77
N SER A 518 20.70 -8.17 -8.00
CA SER A 518 20.30 -8.88 -6.77
C SER A 518 20.74 -8.09 -5.54
N PRO A 519 19.83 -7.43 -4.78
CA PRO A 519 20.23 -6.48 -3.74
C PRO A 519 20.67 -7.16 -2.42
N HIS A 520 21.83 -7.83 -2.44
CA HIS A 520 22.45 -8.46 -1.27
C HIS A 520 23.12 -7.42 -0.34
N THR A 521 22.36 -6.43 0.13
CA THR A 521 22.84 -5.38 1.06
C THR A 521 22.13 -5.49 2.40
N ALA A 522 22.89 -5.67 3.50
CA ALA A 522 22.33 -5.66 4.85
C ALA A 522 21.95 -4.24 5.27
N MET A 523 20.64 -3.95 5.34
CA MET A 523 20.10 -2.59 5.56
C MET A 523 19.96 -2.25 7.05
N ASN A 524 21.01 -1.71 7.66
CA ASN A 524 20.94 -1.14 9.02
C ASN A 524 20.53 0.34 8.98
N SER A 525 19.23 0.63 9.04
CA SER A 525 18.70 2.00 9.08
C SER A 525 18.29 2.43 10.51
N PRO A 526 18.64 3.64 10.98
CA PRO A 526 18.19 4.17 12.28
C PRO A 526 16.78 4.82 12.22
N VAL A 527 16.04 4.58 11.14
CA VAL A 527 14.59 4.73 10.99
C VAL A 527 14.13 3.55 10.13
N ASP A 528 13.32 2.66 10.69
CA ASP A 528 12.86 1.43 10.03
C ASP A 528 11.33 1.36 10.10
N LEU A 529 10.68 2.14 9.22
CA LEU A 529 9.22 2.19 9.08
C LEU A 529 8.72 1.21 8.00
N THR A 530 9.63 0.79 7.13
CA THR A 530 9.45 -0.25 6.10
C THR A 530 10.40 -1.42 6.41
N PRO A 531 10.13 -2.27 7.42
CA PRO A 531 11.09 -3.26 7.90
C PRO A 531 11.55 -4.23 6.82
N VAL A 532 12.84 -4.49 6.75
CA VAL A 532 13.47 -5.30 5.69
C VAL A 532 13.36 -6.80 6.02
N ALA A 533 12.12 -7.27 6.14
CA ALA A 533 11.79 -8.68 6.40
C ALA A 533 11.95 -9.55 5.14
N SER A 534 11.49 -9.05 3.99
CA SER A 534 12.06 -9.37 2.67
C SER A 534 12.07 -8.08 1.84
N LEU A 535 12.96 -8.01 0.86
CA LEU A 535 13.00 -6.88 -0.07
C LEU A 535 11.87 -6.96 -1.11
N GLY A 536 11.35 -8.16 -1.39
CA GLY A 536 10.18 -8.37 -2.25
C GLY A 536 8.89 -7.78 -1.67
N ASN A 537 8.75 -7.70 -0.34
CA ASN A 537 7.65 -6.95 0.29
C ASN A 537 7.63 -5.45 -0.09
N ILE A 538 8.79 -4.87 -0.42
CA ILE A 538 8.87 -3.49 -0.94
C ILE A 538 8.44 -3.49 -2.40
N ILE A 539 8.97 -4.40 -3.22
CA ILE A 539 8.66 -4.50 -4.66
C ILE A 539 7.17 -4.79 -4.90
N GLU A 540 6.52 -5.71 -4.17
CA GLU A 540 5.06 -5.94 -4.24
C GLU A 540 4.28 -4.66 -3.94
N ARG A 541 4.66 -3.91 -2.89
CA ARG A 541 3.97 -2.66 -2.51
C ARG A 541 4.21 -1.54 -3.52
N MET A 542 5.39 -1.47 -4.15
CA MET A 542 5.66 -0.54 -5.24
C MET A 542 4.85 -0.89 -6.49
N TRP A 543 4.81 -2.16 -6.91
CA TRP A 543 3.95 -2.65 -7.99
C TRP A 543 2.49 -2.28 -7.75
N ALA A 544 1.98 -2.56 -6.55
CA ALA A 544 0.60 -2.27 -6.18
C ALA A 544 0.30 -0.76 -6.20
N PHE A 545 1.22 0.05 -5.69
CA PHE A 545 1.11 1.51 -5.69
C PHE A 545 1.10 2.07 -7.12
N LEU A 546 2.00 1.60 -7.99
CA LEU A 546 2.11 2.02 -9.39
C LEU A 546 0.87 1.58 -10.19
N SER A 547 0.41 0.34 -10.02
CA SER A 547 -0.84 -0.19 -10.62
C SER A 547 -2.08 0.62 -10.20
N ILE A 548 -2.13 1.06 -8.94
CA ILE A 548 -3.20 1.97 -8.47
C ILE A 548 -3.09 3.34 -9.16
N LYS A 549 -1.88 3.92 -9.28
CA LYS A 549 -1.67 5.20 -9.96
C LYS A 549 -2.03 5.11 -11.45
N GLU A 550 -1.64 4.04 -12.14
CA GLU A 550 -2.00 3.73 -13.53
C GLU A 550 -3.53 3.68 -13.71
N HIS A 551 -4.23 2.82 -12.96
CA HIS A 551 -5.69 2.70 -13.10
C HIS A 551 -6.43 4.00 -12.71
N LEU A 552 -5.89 4.82 -11.79
CA LEU A 552 -6.44 6.16 -11.53
C LEU A 552 -6.19 7.14 -12.70
N LYS A 553 -5.02 7.13 -13.32
CA LYS A 553 -4.71 7.93 -14.52
C LYS A 553 -5.64 7.54 -15.69
N ALA A 554 -5.78 6.23 -15.93
CA ALA A 554 -6.70 5.70 -16.95
C ALA A 554 -8.18 6.02 -16.65
N ALA A 555 -8.63 5.92 -15.40
CA ALA A 555 -10.00 6.29 -15.02
C ALA A 555 -10.28 7.80 -15.14
N ALA A 556 -9.27 8.66 -15.02
CA ALA A 556 -9.41 10.09 -15.31
C ALA A 556 -9.52 10.34 -16.82
N ALA A 557 -8.67 9.68 -17.61
CA ALA A 557 -8.66 9.77 -19.07
C ALA A 557 -9.97 9.27 -19.72
N GLU A 558 -10.53 8.17 -19.21
CA GLU A 558 -11.66 7.49 -19.83
C GLU A 558 -12.97 8.32 -19.79
N VAL A 559 -13.67 8.37 -20.93
CA VAL A 559 -14.88 9.16 -21.18
C VAL A 559 -16.15 8.34 -20.92
N LEU A 560 -16.14 7.02 -21.12
CA LEU A 560 -17.29 6.14 -20.83
C LEU A 560 -17.33 5.70 -19.36
N ALA A 561 -18.50 5.82 -18.74
CA ALA A 561 -18.67 5.51 -17.32
C ALA A 561 -18.40 4.04 -16.97
N SER A 562 -18.72 3.11 -17.88
CA SER A 562 -18.44 1.67 -17.74
C SER A 562 -16.94 1.38 -17.62
N GLN A 563 -16.13 1.88 -18.55
CA GLN A 563 -14.67 1.67 -18.54
C GLN A 563 -13.97 2.43 -17.40
N ARG A 564 -14.49 3.59 -16.98
CA ARG A 564 -14.04 4.24 -15.73
C ARG A 564 -14.27 3.35 -14.52
N ASN A 565 -15.47 2.79 -14.40
CA ASN A 565 -15.82 1.96 -13.25
C ASN A 565 -14.96 0.68 -13.17
N VAL A 566 -14.64 0.04 -14.31
CA VAL A 566 -13.72 -1.11 -14.34
C VAL A 566 -12.34 -0.75 -13.76
N ASN A 567 -11.78 0.41 -14.12
CA ASN A 567 -10.52 0.88 -13.54
C ASN A 567 -10.66 1.21 -12.05
N TYR A 568 -11.75 1.88 -11.64
CA TYR A 568 -12.01 2.18 -10.23
C TYR A 568 -12.23 0.92 -9.37
N ASP A 569 -12.80 -0.16 -9.90
CA ASP A 569 -12.93 -1.42 -9.19
C ASP A 569 -11.58 -2.12 -9.01
N ARG A 570 -10.68 -2.08 -10.02
CA ARG A 570 -9.29 -2.55 -9.86
C ARG A 570 -8.55 -1.75 -8.78
N VAL A 571 -8.66 -0.42 -8.81
CA VAL A 571 -8.12 0.45 -7.76
C VAL A 571 -8.67 0.06 -6.39
N ARG A 572 -10.00 -0.10 -6.26
CA ARG A 572 -10.66 -0.47 -5.00
C ARG A 572 -10.14 -1.79 -4.45
N ILE A 573 -9.96 -2.82 -5.28
CA ILE A 573 -9.45 -4.14 -4.88
C ILE A 573 -8.00 -4.02 -4.37
N LEU A 574 -7.10 -3.41 -5.14
CA LEU A 574 -5.70 -3.24 -4.73
C LEU A 574 -5.58 -2.36 -3.48
N ALA A 575 -6.29 -1.23 -3.45
CA ALA A 575 -6.31 -0.31 -2.31
C ALA A 575 -6.80 -0.98 -1.02
N GLN A 576 -7.80 -1.87 -1.12
CA GLN A 576 -8.27 -2.67 0.03
C GLN A 576 -7.28 -3.78 0.43
N LYS A 577 -6.59 -4.45 -0.52
CA LYS A 577 -5.54 -5.45 -0.20
C LYS A 577 -4.37 -4.82 0.56
N TYR A 578 -3.86 -3.68 0.09
CA TYR A 578 -2.61 -3.08 0.60
C TYR A 578 -2.79 -1.96 1.63
N GLY A 579 -4.04 -1.56 1.91
CA GLY A 579 -4.39 -0.57 2.93
C GLY A 579 -4.30 0.89 2.48
N PHE A 580 -4.36 1.17 1.17
CA PHE A 580 -4.21 2.53 0.64
C PHE A 580 -5.54 3.33 0.59
N VAL A 581 -5.51 4.57 1.06
CA VAL A 581 -6.57 5.56 0.79
C VAL A 581 -6.34 6.18 -0.58
N THR A 582 -7.35 6.10 -1.44
CA THR A 582 -7.33 6.51 -2.86
C THR A 582 -8.61 7.33 -3.16
N PRO A 583 -8.77 7.95 -4.34
CA PRO A 583 -10.00 8.70 -4.67
C PRO A 583 -11.32 7.92 -4.51
N VAL A 584 -11.28 6.58 -4.56
CA VAL A 584 -12.45 5.67 -4.47
C VAL A 584 -12.50 4.85 -3.17
N THR A 585 -11.49 4.94 -2.32
CA THR A 585 -11.49 4.35 -0.97
C THR A 585 -11.45 5.43 0.10
N SER A 586 -12.02 5.13 1.26
CA SER A 586 -11.95 6.00 2.44
C SER A 586 -11.47 5.17 3.61
N MET A 587 -10.80 5.80 4.58
CA MET A 587 -10.46 5.17 5.85
C MET A 587 -11.40 5.67 6.94
N VAL A 588 -12.02 4.75 7.67
CA VAL A 588 -12.82 5.09 8.85
C VAL A 588 -12.02 4.76 10.09
N VAL A 589 -11.93 5.71 11.00
CA VAL A 589 -11.28 5.54 12.30
C VAL A 589 -12.33 5.08 13.30
N GLY A 590 -12.20 3.83 13.73
CA GLY A 590 -13.16 3.16 14.60
C GLY A 590 -12.64 3.00 16.03
N SER A 591 -13.56 3.13 16.98
CA SER A 591 -13.51 2.34 18.20
C SER A 591 -13.65 0.89 17.78
N ASP A 592 -12.55 0.12 17.70
CA ASP A 592 -12.57 -1.22 17.09
C ASP A 592 -13.07 -2.31 18.08
N LEU A 593 -14.15 -1.93 18.77
CA LEU A 593 -15.12 -2.77 19.47
C LEU A 593 -16.56 -2.43 19.03
N ASP A 594 -16.76 -1.62 17.98
CA ASP A 594 -18.07 -1.13 17.52
C ASP A 594 -18.32 -1.37 16.02
N GLY A 595 -17.32 -1.15 15.15
CA GLY A 595 -17.46 -1.34 13.70
C GLY A 595 -17.82 -2.76 13.27
N VAL A 596 -17.40 -3.76 14.06
CA VAL A 596 -17.75 -5.18 13.87
C VAL A 596 -19.21 -5.48 14.27
N TRP A 597 -19.81 -4.68 15.17
CA TRP A 597 -21.11 -5.00 15.75
C TRP A 597 -22.28 -4.43 14.99
N LYS A 598 -22.21 -3.24 14.37
CA LYS A 598 -23.43 -2.68 13.76
C LYS A 598 -23.78 -3.29 12.38
N ALA A 599 -22.81 -3.81 11.64
CA ALA A 599 -23.09 -4.72 10.52
C ALA A 599 -23.70 -6.04 11.02
N TYR A 600 -23.21 -6.54 12.16
CA TYR A 600 -23.79 -7.72 12.83
C TYR A 600 -25.19 -7.43 13.42
N GLU A 601 -25.52 -6.17 13.76
CA GLU A 601 -26.86 -5.75 14.19
C GLU A 601 -27.80 -5.55 13.01
N GLU A 602 -27.34 -5.13 11.84
CA GLU A 602 -28.14 -5.13 10.61
C GLU A 602 -28.53 -6.58 10.22
N ASP A 603 -27.56 -7.51 10.17
CA ASP A 603 -27.81 -8.96 9.99
C ASP A 603 -28.70 -9.55 11.11
N MET A 604 -28.47 -9.16 12.38
CA MET A 604 -29.22 -9.68 13.51
C MET A 604 -30.63 -9.08 13.64
N ASN A 605 -30.93 -7.92 13.08
CA ASN A 605 -32.29 -7.36 13.11
C ASN A 605 -33.25 -8.13 12.18
N GLU A 606 -32.78 -8.63 11.03
CA GLU A 606 -33.55 -9.59 10.22
C GLU A 606 -33.83 -10.90 11.00
N LEU A 607 -32.90 -11.32 11.87
CA LEU A 607 -33.06 -12.51 12.72
C LEU A 607 -33.92 -12.25 13.98
N GLN A 608 -33.80 -11.08 14.62
CA GLN A 608 -34.50 -10.72 15.86
C GLN A 608 -35.96 -10.31 15.65
N ALA A 609 -36.39 -10.15 14.40
CA ALA A 609 -37.81 -10.24 14.03
C ALA A 609 -38.45 -11.60 14.41
N ARG A 610 -37.66 -12.59 14.88
CA ARG A 610 -38.12 -13.89 15.36
C ARG A 610 -37.62 -14.20 16.79
N THR A 611 -38.55 -14.14 17.75
CA THR A 611 -38.50 -14.63 19.16
C THR A 611 -37.64 -13.86 20.20
N PRO A 612 -38.02 -13.88 21.50
CA PRO A 612 -37.59 -12.90 22.51
C PRO A 612 -36.40 -13.31 23.41
N ALA A 613 -35.91 -12.36 24.21
CA ALA A 613 -34.67 -12.45 25.01
C ALA A 613 -34.86 -12.83 26.50
N PRO A 614 -33.86 -13.50 27.12
CA PRO A 614 -33.67 -13.58 28.58
C PRO A 614 -32.30 -13.03 29.09
N THR A 615 -32.13 -13.00 30.42
CA THR A 615 -31.16 -12.15 31.17
C THR A 615 -29.84 -12.83 31.62
N PRO A 616 -28.83 -12.09 32.18
CA PRO A 616 -27.44 -12.56 32.29
C PRO A 616 -26.84 -12.69 33.73
N LYS A 617 -25.88 -13.63 33.92
CA LYS A 617 -24.71 -13.66 34.86
C LYS A 617 -24.07 -15.07 34.86
N PRO A 618 -22.95 -15.36 35.57
CA PRO A 618 -21.72 -14.60 35.80
C PRO A 618 -20.45 -15.37 35.27
N ARG A 619 -19.22 -15.00 35.68
CA ARG A 619 -17.94 -15.69 35.33
C ARG A 619 -17.29 -16.38 36.55
N PRO A 620 -16.50 -17.47 36.36
CA PRO A 620 -15.41 -17.90 37.24
C PRO A 620 -14.01 -17.51 36.69
N THR A 621 -12.92 -17.91 37.37
CA THR A 621 -11.59 -17.26 37.27
C THR A 621 -10.35 -18.19 37.35
N ARG A 622 -9.24 -17.68 36.77
CA ARG A 622 -7.80 -17.99 37.04
C ARG A 622 -7.13 -19.17 36.24
N PRO A 623 -5.87 -19.02 35.75
CA PRO A 623 -5.26 -19.95 34.78
C PRO A 623 -4.13 -20.89 35.31
N PRO A 624 -3.83 -22.03 34.64
CA PRO A 624 -2.63 -22.88 34.78
C PRO A 624 -1.48 -22.50 33.81
N ARG A 625 -0.50 -23.41 33.62
CA ARG A 625 0.77 -23.19 32.88
C ARG A 625 0.76 -23.84 31.48
N ARG A 626 1.52 -23.27 30.53
CA ARG A 626 1.71 -23.77 29.16
C ARG A 626 2.15 -25.24 29.13
N TYR A 627 1.52 -26.03 28.26
CA TYR A 627 1.94 -27.37 27.86
C TYR A 627 1.60 -27.58 26.38
N TRP A 628 2.34 -28.45 25.70
CA TRP A 628 2.23 -28.73 24.27
C TRP A 628 2.46 -30.23 24.00
N GLY A 629 2.11 -30.71 22.80
CA GLY A 629 1.95 -32.14 22.53
C GLY A 629 0.59 -32.67 23.02
N GLY A 630 0.21 -33.91 22.66
CA GLY A 630 -1.14 -34.40 22.89
C GLY A 630 -1.28 -35.91 23.13
N GLY A 631 -1.99 -36.26 24.21
CA GLY A 631 -2.46 -37.61 24.54
C GLY A 631 -2.99 -37.71 25.98
N GLY A 632 -4.18 -38.30 26.20
CA GLY A 632 -4.88 -38.27 27.51
C GLY A 632 -5.26 -39.63 28.11
N GLY A 633 -6.24 -39.68 29.03
CA GLY A 633 -6.59 -40.89 29.81
C GLY A 633 -7.66 -40.70 30.89
N GLY A 634 -7.29 -40.72 32.18
CA GLY A 634 -8.20 -40.70 33.35
C GLY A 634 -7.50 -40.30 34.66
N GLY A 635 -8.20 -39.85 35.72
CA GLY A 635 -9.65 -39.63 35.87
C GLY A 635 -10.05 -38.96 37.20
N GLY A 636 -11.33 -38.79 37.51
CA GLY A 636 -12.49 -39.13 36.66
C GLY A 636 -13.85 -38.92 37.35
N GLY A 637 -14.93 -39.21 36.60
CA GLY A 637 -16.32 -39.13 37.05
C GLY A 637 -17.26 -38.62 35.94
N GLY A 638 -18.20 -39.46 35.48
CA GLY A 638 -19.28 -39.04 34.57
C GLY A 638 -19.18 -39.44 33.09
N TRP A 639 -19.95 -40.47 32.72
CA TRP A 639 -20.58 -40.75 31.42
C TRP A 639 -20.10 -40.01 30.15
N GLY A 640 -19.43 -40.73 29.24
CA GLY A 640 -19.25 -40.31 27.83
C GLY A 640 -18.00 -40.87 27.16
N GLY A 641 -18.08 -42.06 26.55
CA GLY A 641 -16.91 -42.72 25.97
C GLY A 641 -16.38 -42.06 24.69
N GLY A 642 -15.05 -41.97 24.55
CA GLY A 642 -14.44 -41.35 23.35
C GLY A 642 -12.93 -41.48 23.16
N GLY A 643 -12.18 -42.15 24.05
CA GLY A 643 -10.71 -42.22 23.99
C GLY A 643 -10.20 -42.67 22.63
N GLY A 644 -9.51 -41.78 21.93
CA GLY A 644 -9.39 -41.76 20.49
C GLY A 644 -8.66 -40.55 19.92
N ASP A 645 -7.33 -40.64 19.96
CA ASP A 645 -6.44 -40.45 18.82
C ASP A 645 -6.57 -39.08 18.11
N PRO A 646 -5.72 -38.11 18.49
CA PRO A 646 -5.92 -36.73 18.12
C PRO A 646 -5.42 -36.44 16.71
N HIS A 647 -6.40 -36.19 15.84
CA HIS A 647 -6.38 -34.94 15.09
C HIS A 647 -5.71 -33.78 15.89
N PHE A 648 -4.97 -32.92 15.18
CA PHE A 648 -4.19 -31.77 15.64
C PHE A 648 -4.60 -31.13 16.99
N MET A 649 -3.60 -31.03 17.88
CA MET A 649 -3.66 -30.28 19.14
C MET A 649 -2.59 -29.19 19.11
N ILE A 650 -2.98 -27.92 19.32
CA ILE A 650 -2.12 -26.76 19.02
C ILE A 650 -1.89 -25.88 20.26
N GLY A 651 -0.64 -25.46 20.39
CA GLY A 651 0.06 -25.06 21.61
C GLY A 651 1.27 -23.95 21.33
N ILE A 652 0.21 -22.98 21.40
CA ILE A 652 -0.06 -21.52 21.26
C ILE A 652 -0.14 -20.76 22.60
N ASN A 653 0.27 -19.49 22.56
CA ASN A 653 0.46 -18.63 23.73
C ASN A 653 -0.84 -17.94 24.18
N GLY A 654 -1.20 -18.08 25.46
CA GLY A 654 -2.35 -17.39 26.07
C GLY A 654 -3.61 -18.25 26.27
N LEU A 655 -3.51 -19.55 26.00
CA LEU A 655 -4.43 -20.55 26.54
C LEU A 655 -3.81 -21.35 27.68
N ASP A 656 -4.70 -21.81 28.55
CA ASP A 656 -4.48 -22.66 29.71
C ASP A 656 -4.31 -24.15 29.34
N PHE A 657 -4.87 -24.51 28.18
CA PHE A 657 -4.92 -25.85 27.59
C PHE A 657 -4.84 -25.69 26.06
N PRO A 658 -4.24 -26.65 25.31
CA PRO A 658 -4.21 -26.59 23.84
C PRO A 658 -5.63 -26.60 23.24
N PHE A 659 -5.78 -26.14 21.99
CA PHE A 659 -7.05 -26.29 21.24
C PHE A 659 -6.98 -27.44 20.23
N CYS A 660 -8.14 -27.99 19.85
CA CYS A 660 -8.26 -29.24 19.08
C CYS A 660 -9.55 -29.26 18.21
N PHE A 661 -9.54 -29.83 17.00
CA PHE A 661 -10.50 -29.40 15.95
C PHE A 661 -10.85 -30.39 14.80
N ASP A 662 -11.04 -31.70 15.07
CA ASP A 662 -11.31 -32.80 14.11
C ASP A 662 -11.51 -32.48 12.58
N ILE A 663 -10.44 -32.60 11.78
CA ILE A 663 -10.41 -32.50 10.29
C ILE A 663 -9.81 -33.76 9.63
N GLY A 664 -9.99 -33.83 8.30
CA GLY A 664 -9.35 -34.79 7.41
C GLY A 664 -10.18 -36.04 7.16
N ASN A 665 -10.22 -36.47 5.90
CA ASN A 665 -10.76 -37.75 5.46
C ASN A 665 -9.65 -38.81 5.36
N LYS A 666 -10.01 -40.00 4.90
CA LYS A 666 -9.05 -41.08 4.59
C LYS A 666 -8.33 -40.75 3.27
N ASP A 667 -7.03 -41.01 3.22
CA ASP A 667 -6.10 -40.88 2.09
C ASP A 667 -5.74 -39.44 1.66
N GLU A 668 -6.35 -38.41 2.25
CA GLU A 668 -5.94 -37.01 2.07
C GLU A 668 -4.51 -36.75 2.61
N ILE A 669 -3.80 -35.83 1.96
CA ILE A 669 -2.46 -35.37 2.36
C ILE A 669 -2.53 -33.88 2.69
N TYR A 670 -1.86 -33.48 3.76
CA TYR A 670 -1.80 -32.08 4.19
C TYR A 670 -0.39 -31.62 4.50
N THR A 671 -0.07 -30.37 4.16
CA THR A 671 1.09 -29.65 4.69
C THR A 671 0.83 -29.27 6.14
N LEU A 672 1.54 -29.95 7.05
CA LEU A 672 1.46 -29.74 8.50
C LEU A 672 2.20 -28.48 8.91
N PHE A 673 3.38 -28.26 8.33
CA PHE A 673 4.25 -27.12 8.61
C PHE A 673 5.17 -26.91 7.41
N HIS A 674 5.26 -25.68 6.93
CA HIS A 674 6.25 -25.26 5.96
C HIS A 674 6.87 -23.95 6.45
N ASP A 675 8.20 -23.84 6.41
CA ASP A 675 8.91 -22.57 6.63
C ASP A 675 10.00 -22.43 5.55
N PRO A 676 9.84 -21.50 4.59
CA PRO A 676 10.77 -21.37 3.47
C PRO A 676 12.15 -20.88 3.92
N PHE A 677 12.25 -20.16 5.04
CA PHE A 677 13.52 -19.63 5.53
C PHE A 677 14.36 -20.70 6.23
N THR A 678 13.73 -21.56 7.04
CA THR A 678 14.40 -22.75 7.57
C THR A 678 14.43 -23.90 6.57
N GLY A 679 13.79 -23.80 5.40
CA GLY A 679 13.90 -24.76 4.30
C GLY A 679 13.24 -26.11 4.62
N ILE A 680 12.26 -26.10 5.52
CA ILE A 680 11.59 -27.30 6.02
C ILE A 680 10.17 -27.38 5.48
N THR A 681 9.76 -28.57 5.04
CA THR A 681 8.35 -28.91 4.79
C THR A 681 8.02 -30.23 5.44
N VAL A 682 6.88 -30.29 6.15
CA VAL A 682 6.37 -31.50 6.79
C VAL A 682 4.97 -31.77 6.25
N ASN A 683 4.81 -32.82 5.45
CA ASN A 683 3.53 -33.24 4.90
C ASN A 683 3.07 -34.55 5.55
N VAL A 684 1.78 -34.71 5.82
CA VAL A 684 1.21 -35.90 6.48
C VAL A 684 0.06 -36.50 5.68
N LYS A 685 0.09 -37.81 5.44
CA LYS A 685 -0.98 -38.56 4.77
C LYS A 685 -1.84 -39.32 5.77
N LEU A 686 -3.15 -39.19 5.64
CA LEU A 686 -4.13 -39.68 6.61
C LEU A 686 -4.72 -41.06 6.23
N LYS A 687 -5.10 -41.86 7.23
CA LYS A 687 -5.85 -43.12 7.07
C LYS A 687 -7.03 -43.20 8.03
N GLY A 688 -8.14 -43.77 7.55
CA GLY A 688 -9.31 -44.06 8.38
C GLY A 688 -9.14 -45.33 9.23
N GLY A 689 -9.61 -45.29 10.48
CA GLY A 689 -9.66 -46.43 11.39
C GLY A 689 -11.08 -46.99 11.63
N VAL A 690 -11.18 -47.89 12.61
CA VAL A 690 -12.40 -48.64 12.95
C VAL A 690 -13.46 -47.75 13.62
N LYS A 691 -14.75 -47.95 13.28
CA LYS A 691 -15.88 -47.35 14.00
C LYS A 691 -16.08 -48.07 15.33
N LEU A 692 -16.03 -47.34 16.44
CA LEU A 692 -16.14 -47.90 17.80
C LEU A 692 -17.55 -47.89 18.40
N THR A 693 -18.53 -47.25 17.75
CA THR A 693 -19.95 -47.37 18.06
C THR A 693 -20.78 -47.31 16.77
N THR A 694 -22.00 -47.86 16.79
CA THR A 694 -22.92 -47.86 15.64
C THR A 694 -23.37 -46.46 15.21
N ARG A 695 -23.31 -45.47 16.11
CA ARG A 695 -23.55 -44.04 15.82
C ARG A 695 -22.27 -43.20 15.73
N GLY A 696 -21.10 -43.82 15.73
CA GLY A 696 -19.80 -43.14 15.78
C GLY A 696 -19.27 -42.70 14.42
N THR A 697 -18.55 -41.58 14.39
CA THR A 697 -17.67 -41.18 13.29
C THR A 697 -16.52 -42.18 13.13
N LYS A 698 -15.97 -42.29 11.91
CA LYS A 698 -14.68 -42.97 11.70
C LYS A 698 -13.58 -42.10 12.32
N ARG A 699 -12.57 -42.73 12.92
CA ARG A 699 -11.33 -42.06 13.33
C ARG A 699 -10.37 -41.94 12.16
N VAL A 700 -9.41 -41.02 12.28
CA VAL A 700 -8.38 -40.78 11.29
C VAL A 700 -7.02 -40.69 12.01
N TYR A 701 -5.98 -41.24 11.38
CA TYR A 701 -4.62 -41.37 11.92
C TYR A 701 -3.62 -40.97 10.84
N ILE A 702 -2.43 -40.50 11.21
CA ILE A 702 -1.33 -40.34 10.24
C ILE A 702 -0.81 -41.74 9.87
N LYS A 703 -0.72 -42.01 8.56
CA LYS A 703 -0.18 -43.24 7.98
C LYS A 703 1.30 -43.07 7.62
N GLU A 704 1.61 -41.94 7.02
CA GLU A 704 2.86 -41.62 6.35
C GLU A 704 3.13 -40.13 6.56
N THR A 705 4.40 -39.75 6.65
CA THR A 705 4.83 -38.35 6.67
C THR A 705 6.04 -38.18 5.77
N ALA A 706 6.15 -37.05 5.10
CA ALA A 706 7.37 -36.60 4.47
C ALA A 706 7.96 -35.45 5.28
N VAL A 707 9.26 -35.51 5.55
CA VAL A 707 10.05 -34.37 6.03
C VAL A 707 11.03 -34.00 4.92
N ILE A 708 10.89 -32.78 4.41
CA ILE A 708 11.71 -32.23 3.34
C ILE A 708 12.62 -31.17 3.95
N ILE A 709 13.91 -31.23 3.61
CA ILE A 709 14.97 -30.36 4.13
C ILE A 709 15.79 -29.86 2.94
N ASP A 710 15.53 -28.65 2.48
CA ASP A 710 15.97 -28.17 1.17
C ASP A 710 15.52 -29.16 0.05
N ASP A 711 16.47 -29.73 -0.68
CA ASP A 711 16.31 -30.80 -1.67
C ASP A 711 16.09 -32.20 -1.07
N GLN A 712 16.40 -32.41 0.22
CA GLN A 712 16.48 -33.74 0.83
C GLN A 712 15.13 -34.22 1.35
N LYS A 713 14.59 -35.26 0.73
CA LYS A 713 13.26 -35.82 1.02
C LYS A 713 13.36 -37.09 1.86
N PHE A 714 12.74 -37.10 3.05
CA PHE A 714 12.61 -38.25 3.94
C PHE A 714 11.16 -38.71 4.00
N PHE A 715 10.91 -39.98 3.66
CA PHE A 715 9.62 -40.65 3.78
C PHE A 715 9.61 -41.54 5.03
N ILE A 716 8.62 -41.34 5.90
CA ILE A 716 8.53 -42.06 7.18
C ILE A 716 7.12 -42.64 7.32
N THR A 717 7.09 -43.93 7.63
CA THR A 717 5.87 -44.70 7.90
C THR A 717 6.05 -45.45 9.21
N HIS A 718 5.02 -46.17 9.67
CA HIS A 718 5.15 -47.04 10.84
C HIS A 718 6.32 -48.04 10.71
N ASP A 719 6.62 -48.54 9.50
CA ASP A 719 7.54 -49.67 9.31
C ASP A 719 8.85 -49.31 8.60
N VAL A 720 8.83 -48.30 7.73
CA VAL A 720 9.97 -47.86 6.91
C VAL A 720 10.33 -46.39 7.18
N ILE A 721 11.63 -46.10 7.23
CA ILE A 721 12.22 -44.76 7.20
C ILE A 721 13.16 -44.74 5.98
N GLN A 722 12.94 -43.85 5.02
CA GLN A 722 13.67 -43.83 3.75
C GLN A 722 14.03 -42.40 3.32
N SER A 723 15.18 -42.21 2.69
CA SER A 723 15.51 -41.04 1.86
C SER A 723 15.83 -41.50 0.43
N HIS A 724 16.17 -40.58 -0.46
CA HIS A 724 16.59 -40.93 -1.83
C HIS A 724 17.78 -41.92 -1.82
N ASP A 725 18.79 -41.63 -0.99
CA ASP A 725 20.08 -42.34 -0.98
C ASP A 725 20.17 -43.52 0.00
N ALA A 726 19.21 -43.68 0.92
CA ALA A 726 19.33 -44.62 2.03
C ALA A 726 17.99 -45.14 2.59
N ASN A 727 18.02 -46.38 3.09
CA ASN A 727 16.94 -46.98 3.87
C ASN A 727 17.38 -47.20 5.32
N TYR A 728 16.58 -46.75 6.26
CA TYR A 728 16.85 -46.81 7.70
C TYR A 728 15.80 -47.67 8.42
N GLN A 729 16.14 -48.15 9.62
CA GLN A 729 15.31 -49.04 10.41
C GLN A 729 15.02 -48.42 11.77
N TRP A 730 13.75 -48.44 12.21
CA TRP A 730 13.29 -47.92 13.50
C TRP A 730 14.05 -48.49 14.72
N LYS A 731 14.71 -49.64 14.58
CA LYS A 731 15.49 -50.32 15.64
C LYS A 731 16.98 -49.97 15.64
N THR A 732 17.48 -49.23 14.64
CA THR A 732 18.87 -48.80 14.55
C THR A 732 19.03 -47.46 15.26
N LYS A 733 19.96 -47.36 16.24
CA LYS A 733 20.36 -46.03 16.75
C LYS A 733 21.16 -45.32 15.65
N LEU A 734 20.69 -44.14 15.25
CA LEU A 734 21.35 -43.29 14.26
C LEU A 734 21.43 -41.86 14.77
N GLU A 735 22.47 -41.14 14.39
CA GLU A 735 22.67 -39.73 14.67
C GLU A 735 23.59 -39.18 13.57
N ILE A 736 23.03 -38.54 12.55
CA ILE A 736 23.74 -38.05 11.37
C ILE A 736 23.34 -36.63 11.00
N ARG A 737 24.27 -35.89 10.39
CA ARG A 737 24.03 -34.54 9.91
C ARG A 737 23.47 -34.58 8.48
N VAL A 738 22.35 -33.90 8.24
CA VAL A 738 21.71 -33.76 6.93
C VAL A 738 21.50 -32.27 6.67
N LYS A 739 22.31 -31.68 5.77
CA LYS A 739 22.25 -30.25 5.42
C LYS A 739 22.26 -29.37 6.69
N ARG A 740 21.15 -28.66 6.92
CA ARG A 740 20.85 -27.72 8.03
C ARG A 740 20.26 -28.35 9.30
N ALA A 741 20.18 -29.69 9.39
CA ALA A 741 19.58 -30.40 10.52
C ALA A 741 20.34 -31.68 10.92
N TRP A 742 20.09 -32.16 12.14
CA TRP A 742 20.49 -33.49 12.62
C TRP A 742 19.33 -34.46 12.56
N LEU A 743 19.50 -35.58 11.85
CA LEU A 743 18.61 -36.74 11.86
C LEU A 743 19.05 -37.72 12.95
N ILE A 744 18.19 -37.93 13.94
CA ILE A 744 18.41 -38.83 15.07
C ILE A 744 17.32 -39.92 15.05
N ILE A 745 17.72 -41.18 15.21
CA ILE A 745 16.79 -42.31 15.44
C ILE A 745 17.08 -42.88 16.83
N ASP A 746 16.10 -42.77 17.73
CA ASP A 746 16.14 -43.33 19.08
C ASP A 746 15.24 -44.58 19.16
N PRO A 747 15.82 -45.79 19.01
CA PRO A 747 15.07 -47.05 19.04
C PRO A 747 14.52 -47.42 20.43
N ARG A 748 14.89 -46.69 21.50
CA ARG A 748 14.31 -46.91 22.84
C ARG A 748 13.01 -46.14 23.05
N LYS A 749 12.79 -45.06 22.28
CA LYS A 749 11.56 -44.25 22.29
C LYS A 749 10.65 -44.52 21.08
N GLU A 750 11.13 -45.35 20.14
CA GLU A 750 10.59 -45.51 18.79
C GLU A 750 10.35 -44.14 18.11
N LEU A 751 11.41 -43.33 18.07
CA LEU A 751 11.39 -41.93 17.66
C LEU A 751 12.40 -41.66 16.54
N VAL A 752 11.96 -40.96 15.49
CA VAL A 752 12.84 -40.22 14.57
C VAL A 752 12.73 -38.73 14.91
N ARG A 753 13.83 -38.02 15.03
CA ARG A 753 13.86 -36.57 15.25
C ARG A 753 14.75 -35.87 14.22
N PHE A 754 14.28 -34.74 13.70
CA PHE A 754 15.07 -33.77 12.96
C PHE A 754 15.26 -32.52 13.82
N MET A 755 16.50 -32.15 14.15
CA MET A 755 16.85 -30.96 14.94
C MET A 755 17.55 -29.92 14.07
N PHE A 756 16.98 -28.74 13.90
CA PHE A 756 17.50 -27.67 13.04
C PHE A 756 18.31 -26.65 13.85
N ASP A 757 19.33 -26.06 13.23
CA ASP A 757 20.31 -25.19 13.93
C ASP A 757 19.72 -23.97 14.64
N LYS A 758 18.50 -23.55 14.26
CA LYS A 758 17.79 -22.40 14.85
C LYS A 758 16.83 -22.77 15.99
N GLY A 759 16.68 -24.06 16.30
CA GLY A 759 15.91 -24.55 17.46
C GLY A 759 14.76 -25.48 17.12
N ILE A 760 14.17 -25.39 15.92
CA ILE A 760 13.01 -26.22 15.51
C ILE A 760 13.37 -27.71 15.62
N GLU A 761 12.52 -28.48 16.30
CA GLU A 761 12.56 -29.94 16.32
C GLU A 761 11.28 -30.53 15.68
N VAL A 762 11.44 -31.48 14.76
CA VAL A 762 10.33 -32.31 14.26
C VAL A 762 10.54 -33.74 14.76
N GLU A 763 9.60 -34.25 15.54
CA GLU A 763 9.59 -35.62 16.04
C GLU A 763 8.52 -36.46 15.35
N VAL A 764 8.91 -37.64 14.85
CA VAL A 764 7.99 -38.65 14.31
C VAL A 764 8.07 -39.89 15.21
N LEU A 765 6.98 -40.23 15.87
CA LEU A 765 6.93 -41.29 16.89
C LEU A 765 6.10 -42.47 16.39
N ARG A 766 6.68 -43.67 16.39
CA ARG A 766 5.99 -44.93 16.06
C ARG A 766 4.96 -45.28 17.13
N ARG A 767 3.80 -45.80 16.73
CA ARG A 767 2.74 -46.26 17.64
C ARG A 767 2.16 -47.60 17.16
N THR A 768 2.69 -48.69 17.69
CA THR A 768 2.18 -50.06 17.46
C THR A 768 0.92 -50.31 18.31
N HIS A 769 -0.12 -50.86 17.69
CA HIS A 769 -1.38 -51.24 18.37
C HIS A 769 -1.22 -52.55 19.16
N ASN A 770 -1.82 -52.56 20.36
CA ASN A 770 -1.99 -53.75 21.17
C ASN A 770 -3.49 -54.08 21.28
N LYS A 771 -3.86 -55.36 21.14
CA LYS A 771 -5.25 -55.89 21.11
C LYS A 771 -6.19 -55.36 22.23
N HIS A 772 -5.64 -54.84 23.33
CA HIS A 772 -6.40 -54.25 24.43
C HIS A 772 -6.80 -52.77 24.23
N THR A 773 -6.19 -52.00 23.32
CA THR A 773 -6.40 -50.54 23.21
C THR A 773 -7.64 -50.13 22.38
N ARG A 774 -8.30 -51.08 21.71
CA ARG A 774 -9.44 -50.86 20.80
C ARG A 774 -9.16 -49.95 19.59
N ILE A 775 -7.89 -49.65 19.30
CA ILE A 775 -7.48 -48.95 18.07
C ILE A 775 -7.47 -49.94 16.90
N GLY A 776 -7.73 -49.46 15.68
CA GLY A 776 -7.89 -50.32 14.50
C GLY A 776 -6.63 -50.64 13.69
N ALA A 777 -5.52 -49.93 13.93
CA ALA A 777 -4.28 -50.05 13.16
C ALA A 777 -3.09 -49.45 13.92
N ASP A 778 -1.88 -49.86 13.55
CA ASP A 778 -0.64 -49.15 13.88
C ASP A 778 -0.60 -47.77 13.20
N TYR A 779 0.12 -46.79 13.75
CA TYR A 779 0.22 -45.43 13.22
C TYR A 779 1.53 -44.73 13.61
N ILE A 780 1.68 -43.48 13.16
CA ILE A 780 2.73 -42.56 13.61
C ILE A 780 2.09 -41.28 14.18
N ASN A 781 2.74 -40.66 15.15
CA ASN A 781 2.51 -39.26 15.52
C ASN A 781 3.57 -38.40 14.85
N VAL A 782 3.22 -37.15 14.54
CA VAL A 782 4.18 -36.09 14.18
C VAL A 782 3.98 -34.94 15.15
N GLU A 783 5.06 -34.51 15.79
CA GLU A 783 5.10 -33.40 16.74
C GLU A 783 6.15 -32.38 16.29
N ILE A 784 5.85 -31.09 16.49
CA ILE A 784 6.77 -29.99 16.24
C ILE A 784 7.01 -29.30 17.58
N ARG A 785 8.28 -29.00 17.90
CA ARG A 785 8.70 -28.41 19.17
C ARG A 785 9.76 -27.33 18.95
N HIS A 786 9.95 -26.50 19.98
CA HIS A 786 10.99 -25.47 20.01
C HIS A 786 10.93 -24.54 18.77
N GLU A 787 9.70 -24.15 18.39
CA GLU A 787 9.41 -23.30 17.23
C GLU A 787 10.01 -21.89 17.29
N ASP A 788 10.70 -21.49 18.36
CA ASP A 788 11.31 -20.16 18.53
C ASP A 788 12.32 -19.79 17.40
N GLY A 789 12.75 -20.78 16.60
CA GLY A 789 13.58 -20.62 15.41
C GLY A 789 12.85 -20.54 14.06
N ALA A 790 11.52 -20.62 14.04
CA ALA A 790 10.70 -20.57 12.83
C ALA A 790 10.48 -19.13 12.34
N SER A 791 10.30 -18.95 11.03
CA SER A 791 10.08 -17.62 10.46
C SER A 791 8.64 -17.12 10.63
N SER A 792 8.45 -15.80 10.50
CA SER A 792 7.13 -15.17 10.41
C SER A 792 6.33 -15.57 9.17
N SER A 793 6.95 -16.28 8.21
CA SER A 793 6.35 -16.79 6.97
C SER A 793 5.96 -18.27 7.08
N SER A 794 5.99 -18.87 8.28
CA SER A 794 5.61 -20.26 8.49
C SER A 794 4.12 -20.51 8.16
N THR A 795 3.85 -21.53 7.35
CA THR A 795 2.51 -21.94 6.87
C THR A 795 2.23 -23.42 7.20
N GLY A 796 1.15 -23.99 6.66
CA GLY A 796 0.67 -25.33 7.02
C GLY A 796 -0.24 -25.33 8.25
N ILE A 797 -0.88 -26.47 8.50
CA ILE A 797 -1.92 -26.62 9.54
C ILE A 797 -1.46 -26.16 10.94
N ILE A 798 -0.20 -26.45 11.33
CA ILE A 798 0.41 -25.99 12.58
C ILE A 798 1.17 -24.68 12.36
N GLY A 799 2.02 -24.60 11.33
CA GLY A 799 2.92 -23.45 11.15
C GLY A 799 2.21 -22.11 11.01
N GLN A 800 0.96 -22.10 10.51
CA GLN A 800 0.11 -20.91 10.50
C GLN A 800 -0.14 -20.29 11.88
N TYR A 801 0.10 -20.99 12.99
CA TYR A 801 -0.07 -20.50 14.35
C TYR A 801 1.21 -19.90 14.96
N HIS A 802 2.33 -19.97 14.24
CA HIS A 802 3.58 -19.37 14.66
C HIS A 802 3.44 -17.83 14.77
N ASN A 803 4.08 -17.24 15.78
CA ASN A 803 3.90 -15.83 16.19
C ASN A 803 2.44 -15.36 16.41
N LYS A 804 1.48 -16.28 16.58
CA LYS A 804 0.12 -15.98 17.03
C LYS A 804 -0.04 -16.24 18.53
N SER A 805 -1.06 -15.61 19.10
CA SER A 805 -1.51 -15.80 20.47
C SER A 805 -3.01 -16.11 20.46
N MET A 806 -3.51 -16.66 21.55
CA MET A 806 -4.93 -16.90 21.75
C MET A 806 -5.38 -16.39 23.11
N SER A 807 -6.67 -16.12 23.24
CA SER A 807 -7.27 -15.83 24.54
C SER A 807 -8.68 -16.38 24.62
N LEU A 808 -9.02 -16.96 25.76
CA LEU A 808 -10.35 -17.48 26.06
C LEU A 808 -11.23 -16.39 26.70
N ARG A 809 -12.45 -16.19 26.18
CA ARG A 809 -13.42 -15.21 26.68
C ARG A 809 -14.81 -15.81 26.88
N ARG A 810 -15.66 -15.09 27.63
CA ARG A 810 -17.09 -15.42 27.87
C ARG A 810 -17.30 -16.87 28.34
N ILE A 811 -16.41 -17.38 29.19
CA ILE A 811 -16.50 -18.73 29.77
C ILE A 811 -17.82 -18.87 30.53
N LYS A 812 -18.57 -19.94 30.25
CA LYS A 812 -19.75 -20.39 30.97
C LYS A 812 -19.63 -21.89 31.25
N VAL A 813 -20.14 -22.32 32.40
CA VAL A 813 -20.51 -23.72 32.60
C VAL A 813 -21.89 -23.92 31.95
N THR A 814 -22.08 -25.06 31.28
CA THR A 814 -23.38 -25.46 30.71
C THR A 814 -24.10 -26.42 31.66
N ASP A 815 -25.40 -26.66 31.45
CA ASP A 815 -26.25 -27.50 32.32
C ASP A 815 -25.86 -29.00 32.37
N ALA A 816 -24.76 -29.36 31.73
CA ALA A 816 -24.11 -30.67 31.75
C ALA A 816 -22.63 -30.58 32.18
N ASP A 817 -22.32 -29.62 33.07
CA ASP A 817 -21.02 -29.30 33.68
C ASP A 817 -19.83 -29.04 32.73
N LYS A 818 -20.09 -28.88 31.43
CA LYS A 818 -19.03 -28.59 30.45
C LYS A 818 -18.74 -27.10 30.38
N LEU A 819 -17.47 -26.74 30.58
CA LEU A 819 -16.96 -25.40 30.28
C LEU A 819 -17.04 -25.14 28.77
N VAL A 820 -17.68 -24.04 28.40
CA VAL A 820 -17.75 -23.52 27.04
C VAL A 820 -17.28 -22.07 27.04
N GLY A 821 -16.43 -21.70 26.08
CA GLY A 821 -15.92 -20.35 25.93
C GLY A 821 -15.68 -19.98 24.47
N HIS A 822 -15.50 -18.69 24.23
CA HIS A 822 -15.08 -18.17 22.94
C HIS A 822 -13.55 -18.13 22.92
N LEU A 823 -12.93 -18.92 22.04
CA LEU A 823 -11.54 -18.79 21.68
C LEU A 823 -11.40 -17.62 20.70
N GLU A 824 -10.44 -16.72 20.96
CA GLU A 824 -10.05 -15.64 20.05
C GLU A 824 -8.59 -15.84 19.63
N LEU A 825 -8.32 -16.08 18.35
CA LEU A 825 -6.98 -16.11 17.74
C LEU A 825 -6.52 -14.70 17.40
N LYS A 826 -5.25 -14.39 17.68
CA LYS A 826 -4.70 -13.04 17.59
C LYS A 826 -3.27 -13.01 17.07
N LYS A 827 -2.94 -11.95 16.34
CA LYS A 827 -1.58 -11.52 16.03
C LYS A 827 -1.47 -10.04 16.38
N ASP A 828 -0.42 -9.65 17.09
CA ASP A 828 -0.15 -8.25 17.48
C ASP A 828 -1.35 -7.55 18.16
N LYS A 829 -2.06 -8.29 19.01
CA LYS A 829 -3.32 -7.94 19.72
C LYS A 829 -4.59 -7.88 18.84
N SER A 830 -4.46 -7.72 17.52
CA SER A 830 -5.56 -7.80 16.56
C SER A 830 -6.16 -9.22 16.50
N MET A 831 -7.48 -9.33 16.40
CA MET A 831 -8.18 -10.61 16.34
C MET A 831 -8.28 -11.10 14.89
N LEU A 832 -7.79 -12.31 14.64
CA LEU A 832 -7.79 -12.98 13.33
C LEU A 832 -9.01 -13.90 13.16
N ALA A 833 -9.37 -14.63 14.20
CA ALA A 833 -10.49 -15.56 14.20
C ALA A 833 -11.13 -15.67 15.59
N ALA A 834 -12.43 -16.00 15.64
CA ALA A 834 -13.12 -16.26 16.90
C ALA A 834 -14.14 -17.40 16.76
N ALA A 835 -14.14 -18.33 17.71
CA ALA A 835 -14.96 -19.53 17.64
C ALA A 835 -15.41 -20.01 19.03
N VAL A 836 -16.56 -20.67 19.09
CA VAL A 836 -17.04 -21.33 20.32
C VAL A 836 -16.37 -22.69 20.45
N ALA A 837 -15.66 -22.89 21.56
CA ALA A 837 -15.07 -24.15 21.94
C ALA A 837 -15.60 -24.65 23.29
N SER A 838 -15.62 -25.96 23.46
CA SER A 838 -15.86 -26.62 24.74
C SER A 838 -14.58 -27.24 25.26
N LEU A 839 -14.24 -27.04 26.54
CA LEU A 839 -13.20 -27.82 27.18
C LEU A 839 -13.64 -29.28 27.20
N VAL A 840 -12.83 -30.16 26.63
CA VAL A 840 -13.07 -31.61 26.64
C VAL A 840 -11.83 -32.33 27.10
N ASN A 841 -12.04 -33.30 27.99
CA ASN A 841 -11.01 -34.23 28.40
C ASN A 841 -10.92 -35.34 27.33
N ARG A 842 -9.78 -35.46 26.65
CA ARG A 842 -9.52 -36.52 25.65
C ARG A 842 -8.79 -37.69 26.31
N SER A 843 -8.86 -38.86 25.68
CA SER A 843 -8.07 -40.03 26.07
C SER A 843 -7.24 -40.55 24.90
N ASP A 844 -5.96 -40.85 25.16
CA ASP A 844 -5.06 -41.61 24.30
C ASP A 844 -5.13 -43.08 24.78
N PRO A 845 -5.68 -44.01 23.97
CA PRO A 845 -5.82 -45.41 24.37
C PRO A 845 -4.49 -46.18 24.50
N VAL A 846 -3.39 -45.65 23.95
CA VAL A 846 -2.05 -46.23 24.01
C VAL A 846 -1.30 -45.75 25.25
N GLN A 847 -1.32 -44.43 25.51
CA GLN A 847 -0.52 -43.81 26.59
C GLN A 847 -1.21 -43.72 27.96
N ARG A 848 -2.55 -43.65 28.03
CA ARG A 848 -3.32 -43.52 29.30
C ARG A 848 -2.92 -42.31 30.18
N LYS A 849 -2.50 -41.19 29.57
CA LYS A 849 -2.05 -39.91 30.18
C LYS A 849 -3.27 -39.09 30.71
N HIS A 850 -3.30 -37.75 30.71
CA HIS A 850 -4.56 -36.99 30.86
C HIS A 850 -4.47 -35.58 30.27
N ASP A 851 -5.12 -35.34 29.12
CA ASP A 851 -5.04 -34.08 28.37
C ASP A 851 -6.42 -33.51 28.10
N GLU A 852 -6.66 -32.32 28.64
CA GLU A 852 -7.80 -31.48 28.36
C GLU A 852 -7.47 -30.54 27.19
N CYS A 853 -8.39 -30.37 26.24
CA CYS A 853 -8.22 -29.45 25.13
C CYS A 853 -9.51 -28.67 24.83
N TRP A 854 -9.36 -27.43 24.36
CA TRP A 854 -10.47 -26.60 23.90
C TRP A 854 -10.92 -27.06 22.52
N LYS A 855 -11.97 -27.88 22.46
CA LYS A 855 -12.48 -28.42 21.19
C LYS A 855 -13.31 -27.39 20.43
N LEU A 856 -12.84 -27.01 19.24
CA LEU A 856 -13.59 -26.25 18.26
C LEU A 856 -14.81 -27.04 17.75
N ARG A 857 -15.94 -26.36 17.56
CA ARG A 857 -17.11 -26.88 16.82
C ARG A 857 -16.90 -26.69 15.32
N GLN A 858 -17.55 -27.49 14.46
CA GLN A 858 -17.30 -27.53 13.01
C GLN A 858 -17.13 -26.16 12.33
N LYS A 859 -18.12 -25.26 12.45
CA LYS A 859 -18.06 -23.89 11.88
C LYS A 859 -16.92 -23.00 12.39
N GLY A 860 -16.33 -23.36 13.53
CA GLY A 860 -15.17 -22.70 14.12
C GLY A 860 -13.84 -23.31 13.70
N ILE A 861 -13.85 -24.50 13.08
CA ILE A 861 -12.66 -25.10 12.46
C ILE A 861 -12.32 -24.34 11.18
N ASP A 862 -13.33 -24.14 10.33
CA ASP A 862 -13.21 -23.44 9.05
C ASP A 862 -12.51 -22.09 9.26
N ALA A 863 -13.08 -21.24 10.13
CA ALA A 863 -12.57 -19.91 10.47
C ALA A 863 -11.19 -19.88 11.18
N PHE A 864 -10.65 -21.03 11.61
CA PHE A 864 -9.35 -21.10 12.30
C PHE A 864 -8.25 -21.69 11.43
N VAL A 865 -8.60 -22.60 10.51
CA VAL A 865 -7.66 -23.56 9.91
C VAL A 865 -7.75 -23.58 8.39
N HIS A 866 -8.92 -23.30 7.81
CA HIS A 866 -9.25 -23.50 6.38
C HIS A 866 -8.57 -24.74 5.76
N PRO A 867 -8.94 -25.97 6.17
CA PRO A 867 -8.15 -27.19 5.88
C PRO A 867 -7.83 -27.42 4.40
N THR A 868 -8.75 -27.06 3.51
CA THR A 868 -8.60 -27.10 2.05
C THR A 868 -7.32 -26.43 1.55
N ASP A 869 -6.92 -25.36 2.21
CA ASP A 869 -5.86 -24.46 1.76
C ASP A 869 -4.49 -25.14 1.94
N PHE A 870 -4.41 -26.16 2.79
CA PHE A 870 -3.20 -26.95 3.08
C PHE A 870 -3.23 -28.38 2.50
N LEU A 871 -4.22 -28.73 1.66
CA LEU A 871 -4.18 -29.99 0.88
C LEU A 871 -3.04 -29.96 -0.16
N VAL A 872 -2.43 -31.12 -0.39
CA VAL A 872 -1.45 -31.39 -1.48
C VAL A 872 -1.77 -32.72 -2.15
N ASP A 873 -1.32 -32.91 -3.40
CA ASP A 873 -1.67 -34.08 -4.21
C ASP A 873 -0.66 -35.23 -4.04
N ASP A 874 0.63 -34.92 -3.86
CA ASP A 874 1.67 -35.85 -3.45
C ASP A 874 2.25 -35.52 -2.06
N ILE A 875 2.83 -36.54 -1.40
CA ILE A 875 3.42 -36.34 -0.07
C ILE A 875 4.72 -35.54 -0.12
N PHE A 876 5.37 -35.42 -1.27
CA PHE A 876 6.61 -34.68 -1.45
C PHE A 876 6.44 -33.30 -2.12
N ASP A 877 5.22 -32.80 -2.26
CA ASP A 877 4.94 -31.44 -2.72
C ASP A 877 5.46 -30.39 -1.72
N VAL A 878 5.86 -29.24 -2.21
CA VAL A 878 6.19 -28.05 -1.40
C VAL A 878 5.24 -26.94 -1.85
N LYS A 879 4.64 -26.22 -0.88
CA LYS A 879 3.44 -25.38 -1.08
C LYS A 879 3.51 -24.09 -0.27
#